data_AF-A0A1W6LLB6-F1
#
_entry.id   AF-A0A1W6LLB6-F1
#
_cell.length_a   1.000
_cell.length_b   1.000
_cell.length_c   1.000
_cell.angle_alpha   90.00
_cell.angle_beta   90.00
_cell.angle_gamma   90.00
#
_symmetry.space_group_name_H-M   'P 1'
#
loop_
_entity.id
_entity.type
_entity.pdbx_description
1 polymer ?
#
loop_
_entity_poly.entity_id
_entity_poly.type
_entity_poly.pdbx_seq_one_letter_code
_entity_poly.pdbx_strand_id
1 'polypeptide(L)'
;MKKTYGFIITILALCSFAMAAESSWTFVGWADPHYEAADLTGNNPAGTPAAEGYPDATQGYNGTSDLVEQHIADRISQMADHNPEAVLIPGDLASYRFDSDWAKAAFAPGGTYEETIQNAADIYNGQWYYRFASQMPLVLIAVGDHEIGDNNWNVGQPISYLVDDFRLSLAQTFNMDATGNFRFDDPIGSVSSRPLGTPYENTSYAKQVRNALFISVDVFRQDSPEKQLNVISGSVTADVSGSHLTWLENVLDAAENESSIDHVFVLGHTPVLEPVRKWVSSGMMFDERGDSDFWSALRRCSKVRAYFAGEVHTETASKDTESDILQIVHKGYLKADVYEDKVEFTNYRFQNTSAGYTEKYWSKNAVKSWNKKAAPEIMNGSIIADYSGSKASFTASGILELMDQKGLLVHYSFDDELEPKITNHGSMKTEMYGGVKQGVSFGSGIMGTAGVFNSDAHLTTKKGIAPVTGSEPRTVSAWIKTASSDHMTIGGWGGAKGGIQGKFNFDLNNGKIGLSAENTQTRAAGSPDLADGKWHHVAAAFPGRPEGKDKFKDLIFYVDGQKYPAATNSEDILMTSGSVNNLYVGKAARDHGPYFEGSIDEFAIWGSKLSDGKIESLFAGAESETLGYNASDMEKLFDLFNQKSGSVFVKGRRWQCASGLSGSPGDLVTHNSEPAFVLDQQGNGVVGEITDMITILQQPEDAAGIDGKEITLSVSAVGAEPIEYQWYYSQDSARSEDDQQAGSESTIELALSQQNEGFYYCKLQNPEGSAYTDIVSVRLANKMAHWTLDNDSSGFDGSSYLDISSYGEKRDAVVEGSADFADGACAQLGQSAFIQKNDGYAYAGPWNPLETTGKMTMTMWLKWKENLGNWQVVTGKKDSDGELYRLSIKPDESLLNLGKSSGAKVFAPGPLPEGEWVFVAFTLDSTAADPVGSIYMITEDEGLKTSYSETSLGVKTDADFGVGSVRASSSFNGWLDDVRVYDDVLDQNSITTIYYQSCGKPVCNPDSLLFDTSGPNGEPDCIVNLYDYASLCLSWLDCSLLPSEACSN
;
A
#
# COMPACT_ATOMS: atom_id res chain seq x y z
N MET A 1 7.23 -52.92 -3.82
CA MET A 1 7.82 -52.13 -4.93
C MET A 1 6.84 -51.63 -6.01
N LYS A 2 5.52 -51.49 -5.75
CA LYS A 2 4.62 -50.70 -6.64
C LYS A 2 3.51 -49.91 -5.92
N LYS A 3 3.52 -49.85 -4.58
CA LYS A 3 2.55 -49.07 -3.78
C LYS A 3 3.18 -48.00 -2.89
N THR A 4 4.50 -47.82 -2.99
CA THR A 4 5.28 -46.87 -2.17
C THR A 4 5.64 -45.57 -2.92
N TYR A 5 5.27 -45.46 -4.20
CA TYR A 5 5.55 -44.27 -5.03
C TYR A 5 4.37 -43.29 -5.12
N GLY A 6 3.15 -43.69 -4.74
CA GLY A 6 1.97 -42.81 -4.80
C GLY A 6 1.79 -41.90 -3.57
N PHE A 7 2.33 -42.29 -2.42
CA PHE A 7 2.16 -41.55 -1.16
C PHE A 7 3.24 -40.48 -0.93
N ILE A 8 4.39 -40.62 -1.60
CA ILE A 8 5.49 -39.63 -1.54
C ILE A 8 5.21 -38.43 -2.48
N ILE A 9 4.44 -38.61 -3.55
CA ILE A 9 4.12 -37.53 -4.50
C ILE A 9 3.02 -36.60 -3.97
N THR A 10 2.12 -37.07 -3.11
CA THR A 10 1.04 -36.25 -2.54
C THR A 10 1.50 -35.40 -1.34
N ILE A 11 2.49 -35.86 -0.58
CA ILE A 11 3.09 -35.08 0.53
C ILE A 11 4.10 -34.06 0.00
N LEU A 12 4.83 -34.36 -1.09
CA LEU A 12 5.60 -33.34 -1.80
C LEU A 12 4.70 -32.28 -2.47
N ALA A 13 3.51 -32.65 -2.94
CA ALA A 13 2.57 -31.68 -3.51
C ALA A 13 1.87 -30.79 -2.46
N LEU A 14 1.73 -31.21 -1.20
CA LEU A 14 1.11 -30.39 -0.14
C LEU A 14 2.14 -29.61 0.71
N CYS A 15 3.41 -30.01 0.72
CA CYS A 15 4.50 -29.19 1.28
C CYS A 15 5.08 -28.17 0.27
N SER A 16 4.75 -28.27 -1.03
CA SER A 16 5.18 -27.27 -2.03
C SER A 16 4.24 -26.06 -2.14
N PHE A 17 3.08 -26.07 -1.49
CA PHE A 17 2.15 -24.91 -1.46
C PHE A 17 2.19 -24.11 -0.15
N ALA A 18 3.08 -24.46 0.78
CA ALA A 18 3.28 -23.72 2.04
C ALA A 18 4.76 -23.45 2.38
N MET A 19 5.70 -23.79 1.50
CA MET A 19 7.12 -23.44 1.62
C MET A 19 7.72 -23.08 0.25
N ALA A 20 7.18 -22.01 -0.32
CA ALA A 20 7.99 -21.01 -0.99
C ALA A 20 7.45 -19.69 -0.47
N ALA A 21 7.97 -19.21 0.65
CA ALA A 21 8.07 -17.75 0.75
C ALA A 21 9.02 -17.40 -0.40
N GLU A 22 8.48 -17.05 -1.56
CA GLU A 22 9.28 -16.57 -2.67
C GLU A 22 10.13 -15.42 -2.12
N SER A 23 11.43 -15.64 -2.02
CA SER A 23 12.33 -14.61 -1.54
C SER A 23 12.35 -13.51 -2.59
N SER A 24 11.56 -12.47 -2.39
CA SER A 24 11.66 -11.28 -3.21
C SER A 24 13.05 -10.68 -3.09
N TRP A 25 13.44 -9.95 -4.11
CA TRP A 25 14.57 -9.03 -4.01
C TRP A 25 14.07 -7.62 -4.30
N THR A 26 14.81 -6.62 -3.81
CA THR A 26 14.34 -5.25 -3.79
C THR A 26 15.19 -4.39 -4.70
N PHE A 27 14.56 -3.47 -5.43
CA PHE A 27 15.22 -2.27 -5.94
C PHE A 27 14.49 -1.02 -5.46
N VAL A 28 15.18 0.10 -5.46
CA VAL A 28 14.59 1.41 -5.16
C VAL A 28 14.71 2.32 -6.39
N GLY A 29 13.85 3.31 -6.50
CA GLY A 29 13.94 4.36 -7.51
C GLY A 29 13.84 5.73 -6.87
N TRP A 30 14.68 6.67 -7.30
CA TRP A 30 14.58 8.08 -6.92
C TRP A 30 14.67 8.95 -8.16
N ALA A 31 13.54 9.56 -8.50
CA ALA A 31 13.40 10.45 -9.64
C ALA A 31 13.52 11.90 -9.21
N ASP A 32 14.11 12.73 -10.07
CA ASP A 32 14.21 14.18 -9.87
C ASP A 32 14.73 14.56 -8.46
N PRO A 33 15.88 13.99 -7.99
CA PRO A 33 16.49 14.40 -6.72
C PRO A 33 17.14 15.78 -6.82
N HIS A 34 16.61 16.68 -7.65
CA HIS A 34 17.20 17.93 -8.10
C HIS A 34 17.76 18.84 -7.00
N TYR A 35 19.00 19.33 -7.18
CA TYR A 35 19.59 20.42 -6.37
C TYR A 35 20.21 21.53 -7.23
N GLU A 36 20.31 22.72 -6.62
CA GLU A 36 21.12 23.81 -7.15
C GLU A 36 22.64 23.49 -6.97
N ALA A 37 23.46 23.71 -7.99
CA ALA A 37 24.89 23.46 -8.17
C ALA A 37 25.72 24.45 -7.37
N ALA A 38 25.21 25.68 -7.21
CA ALA A 38 25.70 26.58 -6.18
C ALA A 38 25.61 25.87 -4.81
N ASP A 39 24.53 25.14 -4.55
CA ASP A 39 24.31 24.48 -3.27
C ASP A 39 25.07 23.15 -3.11
N LEU A 40 25.75 22.56 -4.09
CA LEU A 40 26.41 21.23 -3.96
C LEU A 40 27.95 21.27 -3.78
N THR A 41 28.55 22.46 -3.68
CA THR A 41 30.01 22.62 -3.61
C THR A 41 30.62 22.44 -2.21
N GLY A 42 29.83 22.03 -1.21
CA GLY A 42 30.28 21.81 0.16
C GLY A 42 31.22 20.60 0.27
N ASN A 43 32.45 20.84 0.74
CA ASN A 43 33.55 19.88 0.89
C ASN A 43 34.16 19.34 -0.41
N ASN A 44 34.85 20.22 -1.13
CA ASN A 44 35.93 19.83 -2.03
C ASN A 44 36.95 18.96 -1.26
N PRO A 45 37.28 17.73 -1.69
CA PRO A 45 38.32 16.91 -1.07
C PRO A 45 39.61 17.72 -0.96
N ALA A 46 40.29 17.63 0.18
CA ALA A 46 41.52 18.36 0.44
C ALA A 46 42.59 18.07 -0.64
N GLY A 47 42.70 18.92 -1.66
CA GLY A 47 43.69 18.76 -2.73
C GLY A 47 43.43 19.49 -4.04
N THR A 48 42.19 19.87 -4.37
CA THR A 48 41.87 20.58 -5.63
C THR A 48 41.92 22.10 -5.41
N PRO A 49 42.75 22.87 -6.14
CA PRO A 49 42.81 24.32 -5.99
C PRO A 49 41.44 24.94 -6.25
N ALA A 50 40.99 25.80 -5.34
CA ALA A 50 39.85 26.69 -5.60
C ALA A 50 40.09 27.42 -6.92
N ALA A 51 39.05 27.55 -7.76
CA ALA A 51 39.14 28.38 -8.96
C ALA A 51 39.63 29.78 -8.54
N GLU A 52 40.87 30.10 -8.89
CA GLU A 52 41.53 31.37 -8.57
C GLU A 52 40.70 32.50 -9.20
N GLY A 53 39.82 33.11 -8.41
CA GLY A 53 38.88 34.14 -8.89
C GLY A 53 37.58 34.28 -8.10
N TYR A 54 37.15 33.25 -7.34
CA TYR A 54 35.86 33.28 -6.63
C TYR A 54 35.95 32.80 -5.17
N PRO A 55 36.53 33.60 -4.25
CA PRO A 55 36.55 33.30 -2.82
C PRO A 55 35.15 33.24 -2.19
N ASP A 56 34.14 33.86 -2.80
CA ASP A 56 32.76 33.85 -2.29
C ASP A 56 32.07 32.49 -2.43
N ALA A 57 32.49 31.62 -3.37
CA ALA A 57 31.99 30.24 -3.47
C ALA A 57 32.50 29.34 -2.33
N THR A 58 33.54 29.77 -1.60
CA THR A 58 34.11 29.03 -0.46
C THR A 58 33.86 29.71 0.89
N GLN A 59 33.37 30.96 0.91
CA GLN A 59 33.09 31.70 2.15
C GLN A 59 31.70 32.35 2.24
N GLY A 60 30.80 32.17 1.27
CA GLY A 60 29.48 32.79 1.31
C GLY A 60 28.40 32.01 0.57
N TYR A 61 27.32 31.66 1.30
CA TYR A 61 25.94 31.47 0.81
C TYR A 61 25.64 30.48 -0.35
N ASN A 62 26.63 29.93 -1.05
CA ASN A 62 26.50 29.10 -2.25
C ASN A 62 27.35 27.82 -2.11
N GLY A 63 27.04 27.00 -1.10
CA GLY A 63 27.59 25.65 -0.89
C GLY A 63 26.70 24.88 0.09
N THR A 64 26.68 23.55 0.02
CA THR A 64 25.86 22.73 0.93
C THR A 64 26.39 22.93 2.34
N SER A 65 25.51 23.24 3.30
CA SER A 65 25.88 23.11 4.71
C SER A 65 26.03 21.63 5.06
N ASP A 66 26.85 21.29 6.07
CA ASP A 66 26.97 19.91 6.59
C ASP A 66 25.60 19.26 6.88
N LEU A 67 24.61 20.06 7.27
CA LEU A 67 23.24 19.61 7.52
C LEU A 67 22.50 19.15 6.24
N VAL A 68 22.76 19.78 5.09
CA VAL A 68 22.16 19.38 3.81
C VAL A 68 22.82 18.10 3.31
N GLU A 69 24.16 17.99 3.41
CA GLU A 69 24.87 16.74 3.10
C GLU A 69 24.40 15.60 4.00
N GLN A 70 24.24 15.86 5.30
CA GLN A 70 23.70 14.88 6.24
C GLN A 70 22.28 14.46 5.85
N HIS A 71 21.42 15.38 5.43
CA HIS A 71 20.06 15.01 5.01
C HIS A 71 20.05 14.15 3.74
N ILE A 72 20.87 14.47 2.73
CA ILE A 72 21.00 13.65 1.53
C ILE A 72 21.49 12.25 1.91
N ALA A 73 22.53 12.16 2.76
CA ALA A 73 23.05 10.90 3.26
C ALA A 73 21.99 10.12 4.07
N ASP A 74 21.24 10.78 4.95
CA ASP A 74 20.15 10.17 5.73
C ASP A 74 19.05 9.61 4.81
N ARG A 75 18.75 10.27 3.68
CA ARG A 75 17.76 9.77 2.70
C ARG A 75 18.27 8.55 1.94
N ILE A 76 19.52 8.60 1.50
CA ILE A 76 20.15 7.45 0.83
C ILE A 76 20.25 6.27 1.81
N SER A 77 20.55 6.55 3.08
CA SER A 77 20.56 5.53 4.14
C SER A 77 19.19 4.91 4.35
N GLN A 78 18.12 5.72 4.42
CA GLN A 78 16.75 5.21 4.51
C GLN A 78 16.39 4.29 3.33
N MET A 79 16.79 4.64 2.10
CA MET A 79 16.60 3.75 0.96
C MET A 79 17.47 2.48 1.05
N ALA A 80 18.71 2.61 1.54
CA ALA A 80 19.66 1.51 1.70
C ALA A 80 19.25 0.54 2.82
N ASP A 81 18.52 1.01 3.83
CA ASP A 81 17.96 0.20 4.92
C ASP A 81 16.96 -0.86 4.39
N HIS A 82 16.40 -0.66 3.19
CA HIS A 82 15.60 -1.67 2.48
C HIS A 82 16.46 -2.74 1.78
N ASN A 83 17.78 -2.67 1.92
CA ASN A 83 18.78 -3.55 1.31
C ASN A 83 18.59 -3.78 -0.21
N PRO A 84 18.43 -2.72 -1.03
CA PRO A 84 18.16 -2.86 -2.45
C PRO A 84 19.40 -3.31 -3.23
N GLU A 85 19.19 -4.07 -4.30
CA GLU A 85 20.25 -4.47 -5.23
C GLU A 85 20.58 -3.40 -6.27
N ALA A 86 19.64 -2.50 -6.53
CA ALA A 86 19.82 -1.40 -7.46
C ALA A 86 19.04 -0.16 -7.02
N VAL A 87 19.58 1.01 -7.36
CA VAL A 87 18.86 2.28 -7.39
C VAL A 87 18.62 2.72 -8.83
N LEU A 88 17.37 3.05 -9.14
CA LEU A 88 16.90 3.56 -10.42
C LEU A 88 16.75 5.08 -10.37
N ILE A 89 17.31 5.78 -11.36
CA ILE A 89 17.28 7.23 -11.45
C ILE A 89 16.78 7.61 -12.84
N PRO A 90 15.49 7.93 -13.03
CA PRO A 90 14.96 8.35 -14.33
C PRO A 90 15.29 9.81 -14.67
N GLY A 91 16.57 10.19 -14.54
CA GLY A 91 17.14 11.50 -14.85
C GLY A 91 16.99 12.57 -13.76
N ASP A 92 17.50 13.76 -14.08
CA ASP A 92 17.35 15.03 -13.37
C ASP A 92 18.07 15.12 -12.02
N LEU A 93 19.40 14.95 -12.08
CA LEU A 93 20.29 15.08 -10.92
C LEU A 93 20.72 16.53 -10.62
N ALA A 94 20.68 17.45 -11.60
CA ALA A 94 21.28 18.78 -11.46
C ALA A 94 20.53 19.92 -12.19
N SER A 95 20.28 21.04 -11.49
CA SER A 95 19.43 22.13 -12.00
C SER A 95 20.17 23.16 -12.87
N TYR A 96 20.90 22.77 -13.94
CA TYR A 96 21.78 23.75 -14.62
C TYR A 96 21.84 23.85 -16.14
N ARG A 97 21.91 25.13 -16.50
CA ARG A 97 22.29 25.74 -17.77
C ARG A 97 23.79 25.97 -17.83
N PHE A 98 24.58 24.89 -17.94
CA PHE A 98 26.04 24.99 -18.10
C PHE A 98 26.47 25.63 -19.43
N ASP A 99 25.51 25.89 -20.32
CA ASP A 99 25.59 26.66 -21.56
C ASP A 99 25.63 28.20 -21.36
N SER A 100 25.89 28.70 -20.15
CA SER A 100 25.76 30.12 -19.80
C SER A 100 27.07 30.80 -19.38
N ASP A 101 27.19 32.10 -19.67
CA ASP A 101 28.41 32.87 -19.40
C ASP A 101 28.84 32.86 -17.93
N TRP A 102 27.89 32.81 -16.99
CA TRP A 102 28.20 32.75 -15.56
C TRP A 102 28.77 31.39 -15.18
N ALA A 103 28.21 30.30 -15.72
CA ALA A 103 28.69 28.94 -15.44
C ALA A 103 30.10 28.79 -16.01
N LYS A 104 30.31 29.31 -17.21
CA LYS A 104 31.62 29.36 -17.84
C LYS A 104 32.62 30.15 -17.01
N ALA A 105 32.24 31.32 -16.51
CA ALA A 105 33.09 32.11 -15.62
C ALA A 105 33.42 31.39 -14.30
N ALA A 106 32.57 30.46 -13.84
CA ALA A 106 32.77 29.71 -12.61
C ALA A 106 33.62 28.44 -12.79
N PHE A 107 33.33 27.62 -13.81
CA PHE A 107 33.93 26.29 -14.00
C PHE A 107 35.04 26.25 -15.05
N ALA A 108 35.05 27.19 -16.00
CA ALA A 108 36.10 27.29 -17.02
C ALA A 108 36.43 28.77 -17.34
N PRO A 109 37.01 29.54 -16.38
CA PRO A 109 37.31 30.95 -16.60
C PRO A 109 38.24 31.15 -17.81
N GLY A 110 37.72 31.79 -18.88
CA GLY A 110 38.46 32.00 -20.13
C GLY A 110 38.51 30.78 -21.07
N GLY A 111 37.84 29.68 -20.71
CA GLY A 111 37.76 28.44 -21.48
C GLY A 111 36.65 28.41 -22.52
N THR A 112 36.14 27.22 -22.85
CA THR A 112 34.99 26.99 -23.74
C THR A 112 33.74 26.52 -22.97
N TYR A 113 32.60 26.39 -23.64
CA TYR A 113 31.37 25.88 -23.00
C TYR A 113 31.44 24.37 -22.77
N GLU A 114 32.12 23.66 -23.66
CA GLU A 114 32.44 22.23 -23.55
C GLU A 114 33.30 21.97 -22.30
N GLU A 115 34.36 22.77 -22.08
CA GLU A 115 35.18 22.70 -20.86
C GLU A 115 34.34 23.04 -19.61
N THR A 116 33.36 23.94 -19.73
CA THR A 116 32.45 24.29 -18.62
C THR A 116 31.59 23.09 -18.22
N ILE A 117 30.98 22.41 -19.20
CA ILE A 117 30.13 21.24 -18.98
C ILE A 117 30.95 20.12 -18.32
N GLN A 118 32.13 19.80 -18.87
CA GLN A 118 32.97 18.74 -18.31
C GLN A 118 33.40 19.05 -16.87
N ASN A 119 33.94 20.24 -16.61
CA ASN A 119 34.43 20.61 -15.27
C ASN A 119 33.29 20.67 -14.25
N ALA A 120 32.09 21.08 -14.66
CA ALA A 120 30.91 21.04 -13.80
C ALA A 120 30.49 19.59 -13.54
N ALA A 121 30.32 18.78 -14.58
CA ALA A 121 29.89 17.39 -14.48
C ALA A 121 30.84 16.54 -13.61
N ASP A 122 32.15 16.70 -13.73
CA ASP A 122 33.16 16.00 -12.92
C ASP A 122 32.94 16.22 -11.40
N ILE A 123 32.40 17.38 -11.03
CA ILE A 123 32.01 17.69 -9.66
C ILE A 123 30.63 17.08 -9.38
N TYR A 124 29.59 17.45 -10.13
CA TYR A 124 28.20 17.13 -9.75
C TYR A 124 27.82 15.68 -9.97
N ASN A 125 28.06 15.15 -11.17
CA ASN A 125 27.76 13.76 -11.49
C ASN A 125 28.63 12.86 -10.62
N GLY A 126 29.90 13.21 -10.43
CA GLY A 126 30.81 12.54 -9.52
C GLY A 126 30.24 12.43 -8.10
N GLN A 127 29.87 13.55 -7.48
CA GLN A 127 29.31 13.55 -6.11
C GLN A 127 28.03 12.72 -6.00
N TRP A 128 27.11 12.83 -6.96
CA TRP A 128 25.90 12.00 -6.96
C TRP A 128 26.21 10.52 -7.09
N TYR A 129 27.06 10.15 -8.04
CA TYR A 129 27.49 8.77 -8.22
C TYR A 129 28.12 8.21 -6.94
N TYR A 130 29.04 8.96 -6.30
CA TYR A 130 29.67 8.53 -5.05
C TYR A 130 28.66 8.37 -3.92
N ARG A 131 27.71 9.29 -3.76
CA ARG A 131 26.68 9.20 -2.72
C ARG A 131 25.86 7.92 -2.86
N PHE A 132 25.38 7.61 -4.06
CA PHE A 132 24.64 6.37 -4.30
C PHE A 132 25.54 5.14 -4.17
N ALA A 133 26.67 5.09 -4.89
CA ALA A 133 27.55 3.93 -4.92
C ALA A 133 28.20 3.61 -3.56
N SER A 134 28.18 4.55 -2.61
CA SER A 134 28.66 4.31 -1.25
C SER A 134 27.76 3.40 -0.42
N GLN A 135 26.47 3.29 -0.78
CA GLN A 135 25.47 2.52 -0.03
C GLN A 135 24.63 1.59 -0.91
N MET A 136 24.64 1.79 -2.22
CA MET A 136 23.87 1.02 -3.21
C MET A 136 24.80 0.14 -4.05
N PRO A 137 24.53 -1.18 -4.22
CA PRO A 137 25.38 -2.05 -5.01
C PRO A 137 25.44 -1.70 -6.50
N LEU A 138 24.35 -1.16 -7.05
CA LEU A 138 24.22 -0.83 -8.46
C LEU A 138 23.44 0.47 -8.63
N VAL A 139 23.93 1.37 -9.49
CA VAL A 139 23.30 2.65 -9.82
C VAL A 139 22.94 2.64 -11.30
N LEU A 140 21.65 2.75 -11.61
CA LEU A 140 21.11 2.74 -12.97
C LEU A 140 20.41 4.08 -13.23
N ILE A 141 20.95 4.86 -14.16
CA ILE A 141 20.45 6.18 -14.53
C ILE A 141 19.97 6.22 -15.98
N ALA A 142 18.88 6.94 -16.22
CA ALA A 142 18.45 7.42 -17.53
C ALA A 142 18.80 8.90 -17.71
N VAL A 143 18.92 9.33 -18.96
CA VAL A 143 19.19 10.74 -19.29
C VAL A 143 17.93 11.55 -18.99
N GLY A 144 18.03 12.58 -18.15
CA GLY A 144 17.03 13.63 -17.98
C GLY A 144 17.23 14.80 -18.94
N ASP A 145 16.23 15.67 -19.06
CA ASP A 145 16.34 16.87 -19.91
C ASP A 145 17.40 17.82 -19.35
N HIS A 146 17.62 17.82 -18.04
CA HIS A 146 18.70 18.58 -17.42
C HIS A 146 20.09 18.00 -17.70
N GLU A 147 20.22 16.69 -17.85
CA GLU A 147 21.47 16.04 -18.29
C GLU A 147 21.81 16.29 -19.76
N ILE A 148 20.95 16.99 -20.50
CA ILE A 148 21.23 17.52 -21.84
C ILE A 148 21.02 19.04 -21.95
N GLY A 149 20.96 19.74 -20.81
CA GLY A 149 21.02 21.20 -20.72
C GLY A 149 19.69 21.95 -20.64
N ASP A 150 18.60 21.27 -20.31
CA ASP A 150 17.24 21.78 -20.04
C ASP A 150 16.55 22.41 -21.27
N ASN A 151 15.22 22.36 -21.30
CA ASN A 151 14.27 22.37 -22.43
C ASN A 151 14.28 23.56 -23.42
N ASN A 152 15.33 24.37 -23.48
CA ASN A 152 15.46 25.51 -24.39
C ASN A 152 16.55 25.27 -25.46
N TRP A 153 16.54 24.12 -26.14
CA TRP A 153 17.47 23.75 -27.21
C TRP A 153 17.20 24.52 -28.52
N ASN A 154 17.15 25.85 -28.44
CA ASN A 154 16.89 26.70 -29.59
C ASN A 154 17.90 26.43 -30.71
N VAL A 155 17.41 26.25 -31.94
CA VAL A 155 18.25 25.97 -33.11
C VAL A 155 19.33 27.03 -33.31
N GLY A 156 20.54 26.58 -33.62
CA GLY A 156 21.69 27.45 -33.86
C GLY A 156 22.22 28.23 -32.64
N GLN A 157 21.70 27.98 -31.43
CA GLN A 157 22.24 28.56 -30.19
C GLN A 157 23.30 27.63 -29.57
N PRO A 158 24.23 28.13 -28.74
CA PRO A 158 25.28 27.31 -28.14
C PRO A 158 24.78 25.99 -27.55
N ILE A 159 23.66 26.03 -26.81
CA ILE A 159 23.07 24.83 -26.21
C ILE A 159 22.71 23.72 -27.19
N SER A 160 22.24 24.04 -28.41
CA SER A 160 21.90 22.99 -29.38
C SER A 160 23.12 22.24 -29.89
N TYR A 161 24.31 22.86 -29.86
CA TYR A 161 25.58 22.27 -30.25
C TYR A 161 26.27 21.47 -29.14
N LEU A 162 25.83 21.61 -27.89
CA LEU A 162 26.48 21.03 -26.71
C LEU A 162 25.80 19.74 -26.20
N VAL A 163 24.71 19.30 -26.84
CA VAL A 163 23.91 18.14 -26.39
C VAL A 163 24.76 16.87 -26.24
N ASP A 164 25.68 16.63 -27.18
CA ASP A 164 26.56 15.46 -27.12
C ASP A 164 27.62 15.58 -26.01
N ASP A 165 28.12 16.79 -25.71
CA ASP A 165 29.05 17.03 -24.60
C ASP A 165 28.37 16.77 -23.25
N PHE A 166 27.12 17.22 -23.10
CA PHE A 166 26.30 16.93 -21.93
C PHE A 166 26.10 15.42 -21.74
N ARG A 167 25.68 14.69 -22.78
CA ARG A 167 25.54 13.22 -22.75
C ARG A 167 26.83 12.52 -22.35
N LEU A 168 27.93 12.92 -22.97
CA LEU A 168 29.24 12.33 -22.72
C LEU A 168 29.64 12.51 -21.26
N SER A 169 29.41 13.70 -20.69
CA SER A 169 29.75 14.01 -19.30
C SER A 169 28.97 13.16 -18.29
N LEU A 170 27.69 12.86 -18.56
CA LEU A 170 26.89 11.93 -17.74
C LEU A 170 27.43 10.50 -17.87
N ALA A 171 27.61 10.04 -19.11
CA ALA A 171 28.04 8.68 -19.42
C ALA A 171 29.42 8.36 -18.83
N GLN A 172 30.37 9.29 -18.89
CA GLN A 172 31.71 9.11 -18.30
C GLN A 172 31.66 8.85 -16.79
N THR A 173 30.69 9.42 -16.08
CA THR A 173 30.56 9.22 -14.64
C THR A 173 29.80 7.94 -14.31
N PHE A 174 28.59 7.80 -14.86
CA PHE A 174 27.65 6.76 -14.43
C PHE A 174 27.80 5.45 -15.20
N ASN A 175 28.21 5.52 -16.47
CA ASN A 175 28.18 4.37 -17.37
C ASN A 175 29.58 3.85 -17.74
N MET A 176 30.64 4.62 -17.45
CA MET A 176 32.03 4.20 -17.66
C MET A 176 32.74 3.92 -16.34
N ASP A 177 33.57 2.87 -16.30
CA ASP A 177 34.45 2.59 -15.18
C ASP A 177 35.71 3.47 -15.21
N ALA A 178 36.55 3.37 -14.18
CA ALA A 178 37.79 4.16 -14.06
C ALA A 178 38.82 3.89 -15.18
N THR A 179 38.64 2.84 -15.98
CA THR A 179 39.48 2.50 -17.13
C THR A 179 38.89 2.96 -18.47
N GLY A 180 37.67 3.53 -18.45
CA GLY A 180 36.94 3.98 -19.61
C GLY A 180 36.13 2.88 -20.31
N ASN A 181 35.95 1.71 -19.69
CA ASN A 181 35.09 0.65 -20.22
C ASN A 181 33.64 0.87 -19.78
N PHE A 182 32.71 0.46 -20.63
CA PHE A 182 31.29 0.56 -20.32
C PHE A 182 30.90 -0.46 -19.24
N ARG A 183 30.20 -0.01 -18.19
CA ARG A 183 29.86 -0.81 -17.00
C ARG A 183 28.81 -1.89 -17.27
N PHE A 184 28.01 -1.73 -18.32
CA PHE A 184 26.85 -2.57 -18.61
C PHE A 184 26.97 -3.27 -19.97
N ASP A 185 28.16 -3.71 -20.35
CA ASP A 185 28.46 -4.23 -21.71
C ASP A 185 28.09 -5.73 -21.90
N ASP A 186 27.54 -6.38 -20.89
CA ASP A 186 27.08 -7.79 -20.96
C ASP A 186 25.89 -7.93 -21.92
N PRO A 187 25.94 -8.77 -22.97
CA PRO A 187 24.85 -8.89 -23.93
C PRO A 187 23.58 -9.54 -23.34
N ILE A 188 22.42 -9.21 -23.92
CA ILE A 188 21.14 -9.87 -23.63
C ILE A 188 20.91 -10.93 -24.70
N GLY A 189 21.15 -12.19 -24.34
CA GLY A 189 21.23 -13.29 -25.32
C GLY A 189 22.34 -13.03 -26.34
N SER A 190 21.98 -12.84 -27.61
CA SER A 190 22.92 -12.47 -28.69
C SER A 190 22.93 -10.98 -29.04
N VAL A 191 22.14 -10.16 -28.34
CA VAL A 191 21.97 -8.74 -28.64
C VAL A 191 22.89 -7.92 -27.74
N SER A 192 23.58 -6.92 -28.31
CA SER A 192 24.40 -6.01 -27.51
C SER A 192 23.51 -5.24 -26.51
N SER A 193 24.00 -5.07 -25.29
CA SER A 193 23.30 -4.33 -24.25
C SER A 193 23.18 -2.84 -24.52
N ARG A 194 23.80 -2.29 -25.58
CA ARG A 194 23.72 -0.87 -25.94
C ARG A 194 23.63 -0.67 -27.46
N PRO A 195 23.08 0.46 -27.94
CA PRO A 195 22.89 0.73 -29.36
C PRO A 195 24.20 1.20 -30.03
N LEU A 196 25.16 0.29 -30.22
CA LEU A 196 26.49 0.57 -30.79
C LEU A 196 26.43 1.32 -32.13
N GLY A 197 27.27 2.36 -32.27
CA GLY A 197 27.34 3.18 -33.49
C GLY A 197 26.21 4.19 -33.65
N THR A 198 25.44 4.42 -32.57
CA THR A 198 24.44 5.51 -32.50
C THR A 198 24.88 6.57 -31.49
N PRO A 199 24.34 7.81 -31.53
CA PRO A 199 24.61 8.83 -30.52
C PRO A 199 24.28 8.41 -29.08
N TYR A 200 23.44 7.38 -28.92
CA TYR A 200 22.94 6.89 -27.64
C TYR A 200 23.76 5.72 -27.08
N GLU A 201 24.85 5.31 -27.74
CA GLU A 201 25.61 4.11 -27.38
C GLU A 201 26.23 4.17 -25.97
N ASN A 202 26.37 5.37 -25.40
CA ASN A 202 26.91 5.56 -24.05
C ASN A 202 25.85 5.99 -23.03
N THR A 203 24.60 6.21 -23.44
CA THR A 203 23.51 6.70 -22.58
C THR A 203 22.31 5.77 -22.49
N SER A 204 22.09 4.90 -23.49
CA SER A 204 21.10 3.82 -23.46
C SER A 204 21.76 2.46 -23.25
N TYR A 205 21.18 1.64 -22.38
CA TYR A 205 21.70 0.30 -22.10
C TYR A 205 20.66 -0.64 -21.46
N ALA A 206 20.98 -1.94 -21.47
CA ALA A 206 20.21 -2.98 -20.82
C ALA A 206 21.10 -3.75 -19.83
N LYS A 207 20.63 -3.96 -18.60
CA LYS A 207 21.34 -4.70 -17.55
C LYS A 207 20.39 -5.66 -16.86
N GLN A 208 20.70 -6.95 -16.93
CA GLN A 208 20.00 -7.97 -16.15
C GLN A 208 20.53 -7.98 -14.71
N VAL A 209 19.60 -8.03 -13.75
CA VAL A 209 19.84 -8.22 -12.32
C VAL A 209 18.86 -9.29 -11.86
N ARG A 210 19.40 -10.42 -11.40
CA ARG A 210 18.61 -11.62 -11.10
C ARG A 210 17.64 -11.97 -12.24
N ASN A 211 16.34 -12.00 -11.95
CA ASN A 211 15.29 -12.33 -12.89
C ASN A 211 14.64 -11.10 -13.55
N ALA A 212 15.19 -9.89 -13.37
CA ALA A 212 14.72 -8.71 -14.07
C ALA A 212 15.75 -8.12 -15.02
N LEU A 213 15.27 -7.60 -16.14
CA LEU A 213 16.03 -6.78 -17.08
C LEU A 213 15.66 -5.31 -16.88
N PHE A 214 16.65 -4.48 -16.57
CA PHE A 214 16.50 -3.03 -16.56
C PHE A 214 16.98 -2.47 -17.90
N ILE A 215 16.18 -1.63 -18.54
CA ILE A 215 16.52 -0.96 -19.79
C ILE A 215 16.46 0.54 -19.58
N SER A 216 17.60 1.22 -19.59
CA SER A 216 17.70 2.68 -19.62
C SER A 216 17.69 3.17 -21.06
N VAL A 217 16.80 4.11 -21.38
CA VAL A 217 16.63 4.65 -22.73
C VAL A 217 16.79 6.17 -22.71
N ASP A 218 17.76 6.67 -23.47
CA ASP A 218 17.90 8.09 -23.77
C ASP A 218 16.77 8.53 -24.72
N VAL A 219 15.74 9.15 -24.15
CA VAL A 219 14.52 9.50 -24.86
C VAL A 219 14.64 10.78 -25.70
N PHE A 220 15.83 11.40 -25.81
CA PHE A 220 15.97 12.73 -26.39
C PHE A 220 16.58 12.71 -27.80
N ARG A 221 15.78 12.66 -28.85
CA ARG A 221 16.32 12.70 -30.21
C ARG A 221 16.81 14.10 -30.60
N GLN A 222 18.03 14.17 -31.12
CA GLN A 222 18.53 15.30 -31.89
C GLN A 222 19.07 14.81 -33.24
N ASP A 223 18.57 15.38 -34.34
CA ASP A 223 19.06 15.05 -35.69
C ASP A 223 20.19 16.00 -36.12
N SER A 224 20.12 17.26 -35.71
CA SER A 224 21.10 18.30 -35.99
C SER A 224 20.86 19.51 -35.08
N PRO A 225 21.91 20.23 -34.62
CA PRO A 225 21.76 21.47 -33.85
C PRO A 225 21.02 22.60 -34.58
N GLU A 226 20.90 22.49 -35.91
CA GLU A 226 20.25 23.46 -36.80
C GLU A 226 18.84 23.04 -37.26
N LYS A 227 18.42 21.82 -36.93
CA LYS A 227 17.11 21.31 -37.32
C LYS A 227 16.14 21.46 -36.17
N GLN A 228 15.06 22.20 -36.38
CA GLN A 228 13.97 22.27 -35.40
C GLN A 228 13.15 20.98 -35.48
N LEU A 229 13.17 20.19 -34.41
CA LEU A 229 12.37 18.96 -34.28
C LEU A 229 11.06 19.23 -33.55
N ASN A 230 11.09 20.14 -32.57
CA ASN A 230 9.94 20.49 -31.76
C ASN A 230 9.79 22.01 -31.67
N VAL A 231 8.54 22.47 -31.68
CA VAL A 231 8.19 23.88 -31.63
C VAL A 231 8.41 24.52 -30.25
N ILE A 232 8.38 23.74 -29.17
CA ILE A 232 8.64 24.20 -27.80
C ILE A 232 10.12 24.06 -27.47
N SER A 233 10.65 22.84 -27.61
CA SER A 233 11.97 22.49 -27.09
C SER A 233 13.11 22.75 -28.08
N GLY A 234 12.81 22.94 -29.37
CA GLY A 234 13.80 23.35 -30.38
C GLY A 234 14.40 22.18 -31.16
N SER A 235 15.72 22.02 -31.11
CA SER A 235 16.46 21.00 -31.87
C SER A 235 16.36 19.59 -31.29
N VAL A 236 15.90 19.45 -30.05
CA VAL A 236 15.72 18.18 -29.35
C VAL A 236 14.23 17.93 -29.10
N THR A 237 13.80 16.67 -29.20
CA THR A 237 12.43 16.23 -28.89
C THR A 237 12.43 14.89 -28.14
N ALA A 238 11.35 14.57 -27.43
CA ALA A 238 11.20 13.29 -26.75
C ALA A 238 10.70 12.22 -27.73
N ASP A 239 11.61 11.43 -28.32
CA ASP A 239 11.32 10.40 -29.32
C ASP A 239 12.43 9.34 -29.36
N VAL A 240 12.06 8.09 -29.62
CA VAL A 240 12.97 6.96 -29.85
C VAL A 240 12.62 6.33 -31.18
N SER A 241 13.48 6.55 -32.18
CA SER A 241 13.24 6.13 -33.56
C SER A 241 14.53 5.65 -34.25
N GLY A 242 14.38 5.11 -35.47
CA GLY A 242 15.50 4.65 -36.28
C GLY A 242 16.29 3.51 -35.62
N SER A 243 17.62 3.55 -35.75
CA SER A 243 18.50 2.49 -35.22
C SER A 243 18.45 2.36 -33.70
N HIS A 244 18.08 3.42 -32.98
CA HIS A 244 17.90 3.36 -31.52
C HIS A 244 16.67 2.53 -31.15
N LEU A 245 15.54 2.78 -31.82
CA LEU A 245 14.33 1.96 -31.67
C LEU A 245 14.59 0.51 -32.07
N THR A 246 15.23 0.27 -33.21
CA THR A 246 15.58 -1.10 -33.66
C THR A 246 16.43 -1.84 -32.63
N TRP A 247 17.34 -1.17 -31.92
CA TRP A 247 18.09 -1.79 -30.83
C TRP A 247 17.17 -2.17 -29.65
N LEU A 248 16.31 -1.26 -29.20
CA LEU A 248 15.36 -1.53 -28.12
C LEU A 248 14.46 -2.72 -28.46
N GLU A 249 13.93 -2.75 -29.67
CA GLU A 249 13.11 -3.85 -30.19
C GLU A 249 13.86 -5.19 -30.13
N ASN A 250 15.12 -5.22 -30.55
CA ASN A 250 15.95 -6.43 -30.48
C ASN A 250 16.23 -6.88 -29.03
N VAL A 251 16.45 -5.94 -28.11
CA VAL A 251 16.65 -6.24 -26.68
C VAL A 251 15.38 -6.82 -26.06
N LEU A 252 14.21 -6.24 -26.39
CA LEU A 252 12.91 -6.73 -25.92
C LEU A 252 12.60 -8.12 -26.49
N ASP A 253 12.85 -8.33 -27.79
CA ASP A 253 12.72 -9.64 -28.42
C ASP A 253 13.67 -10.68 -27.79
N ALA A 254 14.89 -10.28 -27.40
CA ALA A 254 15.81 -11.14 -26.66
C ALA A 254 15.27 -11.46 -25.26
N ALA A 255 14.81 -10.45 -24.50
CA ALA A 255 14.25 -10.61 -23.16
C ALA A 255 13.04 -11.57 -23.14
N GLU A 256 12.16 -11.47 -24.15
CA GLU A 256 11.01 -12.36 -24.31
C GLU A 256 11.45 -13.84 -24.38
N ASN A 257 12.57 -14.11 -25.05
CA ASN A 257 13.07 -15.47 -25.29
C ASN A 257 14.04 -15.99 -24.21
N GLU A 258 14.59 -15.12 -23.36
CA GLU A 258 15.51 -15.51 -22.29
C GLU A 258 14.74 -16.02 -21.06
N SER A 259 14.93 -17.29 -20.71
CA SER A 259 14.22 -17.91 -19.57
C SER A 259 14.72 -17.42 -18.20
N SER A 260 15.82 -16.67 -18.16
CA SER A 260 16.35 -16.08 -16.93
C SER A 260 15.75 -14.70 -16.62
N ILE A 261 14.90 -14.17 -17.50
CA ILE A 261 14.24 -12.87 -17.35
C ILE A 261 12.74 -13.13 -17.23
N ASP A 262 12.15 -12.76 -16.10
CA ASP A 262 10.71 -12.81 -15.84
C ASP A 262 10.07 -11.42 -15.94
N HIS A 263 10.85 -10.39 -15.61
CA HIS A 263 10.40 -9.00 -15.54
C HIS A 263 11.30 -8.08 -16.37
N VAL A 264 10.70 -7.12 -17.07
CA VAL A 264 11.42 -6.05 -17.77
C VAL A 264 10.94 -4.70 -17.22
N PHE A 265 11.88 -3.91 -16.74
CA PHE A 265 11.66 -2.55 -16.24
C PHE A 265 12.38 -1.56 -17.16
N VAL A 266 11.64 -0.60 -17.69
CA VAL A 266 12.18 0.40 -18.62
C VAL A 266 12.24 1.74 -17.91
N LEU A 267 13.32 2.48 -18.10
CA LEU A 267 13.51 3.81 -17.54
C LEU A 267 13.75 4.78 -18.69
N GLY A 268 12.95 5.83 -18.72
CA GLY A 268 13.21 7.03 -19.50
C GLY A 268 12.89 8.23 -18.62
N HIS A 269 13.12 9.44 -19.13
CA HIS A 269 12.82 10.62 -18.34
C HIS A 269 11.39 11.11 -18.53
N THR A 270 10.87 11.08 -19.75
CA THR A 270 9.58 11.70 -20.10
C THR A 270 8.41 10.73 -20.01
N PRO A 271 7.28 11.12 -19.38
CA PRO A 271 6.06 10.32 -19.43
C PRO A 271 5.54 10.14 -20.86
N VAL A 272 5.03 8.94 -21.14
CA VAL A 272 4.49 8.55 -22.45
C VAL A 272 2.96 8.55 -22.42
N LEU A 273 2.38 7.89 -21.41
CA LEU A 273 0.93 7.84 -21.20
C LEU A 273 0.42 9.14 -20.57
N GLU A 274 -0.70 9.63 -21.08
CA GLU A 274 -1.39 10.85 -20.61
C GLU A 274 -2.82 10.46 -20.16
N PRO A 275 -3.37 11.09 -19.11
CA PRO A 275 -2.85 12.18 -18.32
C PRO A 275 -1.89 11.77 -17.21
N VAL A 276 -1.07 12.74 -16.81
CA VAL A 276 -0.21 12.68 -15.63
C VAL A 276 -0.49 13.88 -14.75
N ARG A 277 -0.43 13.69 -13.43
CA ARG A 277 -0.41 14.80 -12.49
C ARG A 277 0.87 15.60 -12.74
N LYS A 278 0.81 16.92 -12.68
CA LYS A 278 1.95 17.80 -12.96
C LYS A 278 2.05 18.88 -11.90
N TRP A 279 3.27 19.14 -11.41
CA TRP A 279 3.52 20.17 -10.40
C TRP A 279 4.75 21.01 -10.75
N VAL A 280 4.54 22.27 -11.14
CA VAL A 280 5.64 23.24 -11.34
C VAL A 280 6.78 22.63 -12.18
N SER A 281 6.46 22.00 -13.30
CA SER A 281 7.41 21.32 -14.19
C SER A 281 7.34 21.89 -15.61
N SER A 282 8.25 21.44 -16.48
CA SER A 282 8.15 21.74 -17.90
C SER A 282 6.91 21.09 -18.53
N GLY A 283 6.48 19.96 -17.98
CA GLY A 283 5.30 19.23 -18.46
C GLY A 283 5.57 18.53 -19.78
N MET A 284 6.84 18.30 -20.12
CA MET A 284 7.30 17.60 -21.31
C MET A 284 6.81 16.16 -21.27
N MET A 285 6.45 15.67 -22.45
CA MET A 285 5.83 14.38 -22.64
C MET A 285 6.40 13.79 -23.93
N PHE A 286 6.44 12.47 -24.03
CA PHE A 286 6.91 11.75 -25.20
C PHE A 286 6.05 12.08 -26.44
N ASP A 287 6.68 12.28 -27.60
CA ASP A 287 5.99 12.57 -28.86
C ASP A 287 5.05 11.41 -29.23
N GLU A 288 3.87 11.73 -29.78
CA GLU A 288 2.80 10.75 -30.08
C GLU A 288 2.30 9.88 -28.91
N ARG A 289 2.77 10.11 -27.68
CA ARG A 289 2.24 9.48 -26.45
C ARG A 289 2.21 7.94 -26.57
N GLY A 290 1.12 7.32 -26.11
CA GLY A 290 0.89 5.87 -26.19
C GLY A 290 0.67 5.33 -27.61
N ASP A 291 0.61 6.19 -28.63
CA ASP A 291 0.57 5.81 -30.05
C ASP A 291 1.98 5.80 -30.69
N SER A 292 3.03 6.15 -29.94
CA SER A 292 4.41 6.12 -30.42
C SER A 292 4.90 4.72 -30.77
N ASP A 293 5.83 4.64 -31.72
CA ASP A 293 6.50 3.38 -32.06
C ASP A 293 7.29 2.82 -30.87
N PHE A 294 7.82 3.70 -30.00
CA PHE A 294 8.46 3.33 -28.74
C PHE A 294 7.52 2.54 -27.81
N TRP A 295 6.34 3.10 -27.53
CA TRP A 295 5.39 2.44 -26.64
C TRP A 295 4.83 1.16 -27.27
N SER A 296 4.62 1.18 -28.59
CA SER A 296 4.25 0.00 -29.37
C SER A 296 5.30 -1.11 -29.25
N ALA A 297 6.60 -0.79 -29.26
CA ALA A 297 7.67 -1.75 -29.03
C ALA A 297 7.59 -2.36 -27.62
N LEU A 298 7.33 -1.55 -26.58
CA LEU A 298 7.16 -2.06 -25.21
C LEU A 298 6.00 -3.06 -25.11
N ARG A 299 4.85 -2.76 -25.74
CA ARG A 299 3.67 -3.65 -25.78
C ARG A 299 3.95 -5.02 -26.42
N ARG A 300 4.99 -5.15 -27.25
CA ARG A 300 5.33 -6.41 -27.92
C ARG A 300 5.97 -7.44 -26.99
N CYS A 301 6.62 -7.00 -25.92
CA CYS A 301 7.25 -7.88 -24.95
C CYS A 301 6.32 -8.10 -23.76
N SER A 302 5.87 -9.34 -23.57
CA SER A 302 4.92 -9.71 -22.51
C SER A 302 5.53 -9.60 -21.11
N LYS A 303 6.87 -9.47 -21.03
CA LYS A 303 7.63 -9.34 -19.79
C LYS A 303 7.80 -7.90 -19.32
N VAL A 304 7.41 -6.89 -20.09
CA VAL A 304 7.46 -5.48 -19.64
C VAL A 304 6.43 -5.25 -18.55
N ARG A 305 6.91 -4.86 -17.37
CA ARG A 305 6.09 -4.65 -16.17
C ARG A 305 5.81 -3.17 -15.94
N ALA A 306 6.87 -2.35 -15.98
CA ALA A 306 6.75 -0.93 -15.72
C ALA A 306 7.73 -0.09 -16.56
N TYR A 307 7.27 1.10 -16.94
CA TYR A 307 8.06 2.22 -17.45
C TYR A 307 8.13 3.30 -16.37
N PHE A 308 9.33 3.65 -15.93
CA PHE A 308 9.60 4.71 -14.96
C PHE A 308 9.95 6.02 -15.67
N ALA A 309 9.39 7.12 -15.19
CA ALA A 309 9.67 8.46 -15.64
C ALA A 309 9.83 9.42 -14.46
N GLY A 310 10.69 10.42 -14.61
CA GLY A 310 10.94 11.45 -13.60
C GLY A 310 10.38 12.82 -13.94
N GLU A 311 10.09 13.08 -15.21
CA GLU A 311 9.55 14.37 -15.64
C GLU A 311 8.14 14.56 -15.05
N VAL A 312 7.82 15.80 -14.67
CA VAL A 312 6.57 16.33 -14.11
C VAL A 312 6.39 16.46 -12.59
N HIS A 313 7.42 16.15 -11.80
CA HIS A 313 7.57 16.52 -10.38
C HIS A 313 6.41 16.10 -9.43
N THR A 314 5.68 15.02 -9.74
CA THR A 314 4.68 14.44 -8.85
C THR A 314 4.34 13.02 -9.27
N GLU A 315 3.82 12.23 -8.34
CA GLU A 315 3.51 10.82 -8.58
C GLU A 315 2.23 10.63 -9.41
N THR A 316 2.34 9.81 -10.45
CA THR A 316 1.21 9.24 -11.18
C THR A 316 1.53 7.81 -11.57
N ALA A 317 0.65 6.88 -11.22
CA ALA A 317 0.66 5.54 -11.78
C ALA A 317 -0.49 5.39 -12.78
N SER A 318 -0.21 4.84 -13.95
CA SER A 318 -1.19 4.59 -14.99
C SER A 318 -0.98 3.19 -15.56
N LYS A 319 -2.06 2.43 -15.78
CA LYS A 319 -2.01 1.19 -16.54
C LYS A 319 -2.33 1.47 -18.01
N ASP A 320 -1.50 1.00 -18.93
CA ASP A 320 -1.78 1.04 -20.36
C ASP A 320 -3.14 0.39 -20.69
N THR A 321 -3.89 0.99 -21.63
CA THR A 321 -5.24 0.49 -21.93
C THR A 321 -5.26 -0.74 -22.85
N GLU A 322 -4.10 -1.11 -23.43
CA GLU A 322 -3.96 -2.19 -24.41
C GLU A 322 -3.06 -3.34 -23.92
N SER A 323 -2.38 -3.16 -22.79
CA SER A 323 -1.45 -4.12 -22.19
C SER A 323 -1.50 -4.07 -20.66
N ASP A 324 -0.65 -4.87 -20.00
CA ASP A 324 -0.50 -4.89 -18.55
C ASP A 324 0.72 -4.08 -18.07
N ILE A 325 1.22 -3.16 -18.92
CA ILE A 325 2.34 -2.27 -18.60
C ILE A 325 1.86 -1.12 -17.71
N LEU A 326 2.58 -0.90 -16.61
CA LEU A 326 2.43 0.30 -15.78
C LEU A 326 3.36 1.42 -16.27
N GLN A 327 2.89 2.65 -16.30
CA GLN A 327 3.75 3.84 -16.25
C GLN A 327 3.73 4.35 -14.81
N ILE A 328 4.91 4.51 -14.21
CA ILE A 328 5.07 5.11 -12.87
C ILE A 328 5.94 6.35 -13.02
N VAL A 329 5.28 7.50 -13.00
CA VAL A 329 5.94 8.80 -12.86
C VAL A 329 6.07 9.07 -11.37
N HIS A 330 7.26 9.42 -10.88
CA HIS A 330 7.45 9.69 -9.45
C HIS A 330 8.42 10.85 -9.20
N LYS A 331 8.39 11.40 -7.98
CA LYS A 331 9.33 12.43 -7.49
C LYS A 331 9.87 12.09 -6.09
N GLY A 332 9.08 11.37 -5.28
CA GLY A 332 9.58 10.66 -4.11
C GLY A 332 10.41 9.45 -4.49
N TYR A 333 10.84 8.69 -3.48
CA TYR A 333 11.46 7.41 -3.74
C TYR A 333 10.41 6.29 -3.74
N LEU A 334 10.62 5.34 -4.64
CA LEU A 334 9.80 4.15 -4.83
C LEU A 334 10.60 2.94 -4.39
N LYS A 335 10.02 2.03 -3.61
CA LYS A 335 10.54 0.70 -3.37
C LYS A 335 9.79 -0.28 -4.26
N ALA A 336 10.49 -1.24 -4.84
CA ALA A 336 9.89 -2.34 -5.59
C ALA A 336 10.41 -3.67 -5.04
N ASP A 337 9.50 -4.51 -4.55
CA ASP A 337 9.78 -5.90 -4.19
C ASP A 337 9.37 -6.81 -5.34
N VAL A 338 10.35 -7.52 -5.90
CA VAL A 338 10.21 -8.32 -7.13
C VAL A 338 10.21 -9.80 -6.76
N TYR A 339 9.11 -10.48 -7.09
CA TYR A 339 8.88 -11.91 -6.91
C TYR A 339 8.99 -12.64 -8.26
N GLU A 340 8.68 -13.94 -8.32
CA GLU A 340 8.64 -14.66 -9.60
C GLU A 340 7.44 -14.19 -10.44
N ASP A 341 6.26 -14.14 -9.84
CA ASP A 341 4.98 -13.87 -10.51
C ASP A 341 4.34 -12.52 -10.14
N LYS A 342 4.98 -11.72 -9.28
CA LYS A 342 4.41 -10.49 -8.73
C LYS A 342 5.45 -9.39 -8.56
N VAL A 343 5.01 -8.14 -8.66
CA VAL A 343 5.80 -6.97 -8.27
C VAL A 343 4.99 -6.07 -7.34
N GLU A 344 5.58 -5.67 -6.22
CA GLU A 344 4.98 -4.76 -5.24
C GLU A 344 5.72 -3.43 -5.24
N PHE A 345 5.04 -2.37 -5.66
CA PHE A 345 5.55 -1.00 -5.63
C PHE A 345 5.03 -0.28 -4.40
N THR A 346 5.92 0.33 -3.63
CA THR A 346 5.57 1.17 -2.48
C THR A 346 6.19 2.55 -2.66
N ASN A 347 5.36 3.60 -2.64
CA ASN A 347 5.84 4.98 -2.64
C ASN A 347 6.00 5.48 -1.20
N TYR A 348 7.17 6.04 -0.92
CA TYR A 348 7.45 6.68 0.35
C TYR A 348 7.59 8.20 0.17
N ARG A 349 7.04 8.94 1.12
CA ARG A 349 7.24 10.39 1.25
C ARG A 349 8.05 10.70 2.50
N PHE A 350 8.81 11.78 2.44
CA PHE A 350 9.48 12.36 3.58
C PHE A 350 8.63 13.45 4.24
N GLN A 351 8.44 13.42 5.56
CA GLN A 351 7.53 14.33 6.27
C GLN A 351 8.11 15.76 6.41
N ASN A 352 7.29 16.80 6.21
CA ASN A 352 7.60 18.16 6.67
C ASN A 352 6.68 18.55 7.84
N THR A 353 7.23 19.21 8.86
CA THR A 353 6.50 19.62 10.08
C THR A 353 5.55 20.81 9.91
N SER A 354 5.10 21.17 8.70
CA SER A 354 4.19 22.31 8.51
C SER A 354 3.38 22.21 7.20
N ALA A 355 2.15 21.69 7.29
CA ALA A 355 1.17 21.47 6.23
C ALA A 355 1.59 20.41 5.18
N GLY A 356 0.64 19.55 4.80
CA GLY A 356 0.77 18.33 4.00
C GLY A 356 1.36 18.42 2.58
N TYR A 357 2.30 19.31 2.33
CA TYR A 357 3.05 19.40 1.08
C TYR A 357 4.14 18.30 1.00
N THR A 358 4.37 17.76 -0.20
CA THR A 358 5.67 17.18 -0.60
C THR A 358 6.78 18.20 -0.32
N GLU A 359 7.87 17.80 0.32
CA GLU A 359 9.05 18.67 0.46
C GLU A 359 9.50 19.18 -0.93
N LYS A 360 9.75 20.48 -1.00
CA LYS A 360 10.37 21.10 -2.17
C LYS A 360 11.87 20.96 -2.02
N TYR A 361 12.53 20.33 -2.98
CA TYR A 361 14.00 20.38 -3.13
C TYR A 361 14.48 21.66 -3.87
N TRP A 362 13.62 22.67 -4.02
CA TRP A 362 13.92 23.90 -4.76
C TRP A 362 14.32 25.03 -3.82
N SER A 363 15.60 25.42 -3.81
CA SER A 363 16.11 26.59 -3.09
C SER A 363 16.67 27.64 -4.05
N LYS A 364 15.77 28.42 -4.66
CA LYS A 364 16.13 29.66 -5.35
C LYS A 364 16.38 30.78 -4.33
N ASN A 365 17.32 30.63 -3.39
CA ASN A 365 17.78 31.62 -2.39
C ASN A 365 17.31 31.50 -0.92
N ALA A 366 17.14 30.31 -0.30
CA ALA A 366 16.98 30.29 1.18
C ALA A 366 17.44 28.99 1.88
N VAL A 367 18.69 28.99 2.34
CA VAL A 367 19.24 28.04 3.36
C VAL A 367 18.36 27.96 4.64
N LYS A 368 17.49 28.96 4.90
CA LYS A 368 16.67 29.05 6.11
C LYS A 368 15.64 27.92 6.32
N SER A 369 15.25 27.16 5.28
CA SER A 369 14.26 26.09 5.42
C SER A 369 14.82 24.76 5.94
N TRP A 370 16.15 24.61 5.99
CA TRP A 370 16.80 23.31 6.19
C TRP A 370 17.26 23.02 7.64
N ASN A 371 16.96 23.91 8.60
CA ASN A 371 17.23 23.68 10.04
C ASN A 371 16.35 22.58 10.70
N LYS A 372 15.75 21.67 9.92
CA LYS A 372 14.84 20.62 10.40
C LYS A 372 15.44 19.25 10.05
N LYS A 373 15.64 18.39 11.06
CA LYS A 373 16.12 17.00 10.90
C LYS A 373 15.32 16.25 9.82
N ALA A 374 15.99 15.43 9.01
CA ALA A 374 15.35 14.51 8.08
C ALA A 374 14.26 13.69 8.80
N ALA A 375 12.99 13.95 8.47
CA ALA A 375 11.87 13.27 9.09
C ALA A 375 11.74 11.83 8.55
N PRO A 376 11.21 10.87 9.31
CA PRO A 376 11.09 9.48 8.86
C PRO A 376 10.28 9.36 7.56
N GLU A 377 10.56 8.32 6.79
CA GLU A 377 9.75 7.94 5.64
C GLU A 377 8.35 7.50 6.07
N ILE A 378 7.35 7.83 5.24
CA ILE A 378 5.96 7.47 5.45
C ILE A 378 5.44 6.90 4.14
N MET A 379 4.86 5.70 4.20
CA MET A 379 4.17 5.10 3.06
C MET A 379 3.02 6.02 2.60
N ASN A 380 3.00 6.35 1.31
CA ASN A 380 2.05 7.30 0.72
C ASN A 380 1.18 6.67 -0.38
N GLY A 381 1.46 5.43 -0.75
CA GLY A 381 0.66 4.63 -1.67
C GLY A 381 1.40 3.36 -2.07
N SER A 382 0.65 2.38 -2.56
CA SER A 382 1.19 1.09 -3.01
C SER A 382 0.47 0.57 -4.25
N ILE A 383 1.14 -0.29 -5.02
CA ILE A 383 0.57 -1.10 -6.11
C ILE A 383 1.09 -2.51 -5.95
N ILE A 384 0.18 -3.48 -5.91
CA ILE A 384 0.50 -4.89 -6.09
C ILE A 384 0.08 -5.27 -7.51
N ALA A 385 1.03 -5.67 -8.34
CA ALA A 385 0.80 -6.18 -9.68
C ALA A 385 1.09 -7.69 -9.70
N ASP A 386 0.03 -8.50 -9.81
CA ASP A 386 0.07 -9.96 -9.82
C ASP A 386 -0.07 -10.45 -11.27
N TYR A 387 0.95 -11.16 -11.74
CA TYR A 387 1.10 -11.69 -13.10
C TYR A 387 0.93 -13.23 -13.14
N SER A 388 0.44 -13.86 -12.08
CA SER A 388 0.20 -15.31 -12.02
C SER A 388 -0.91 -15.78 -12.99
N GLY A 389 -1.82 -14.86 -13.35
CA GLY A 389 -2.92 -15.09 -14.28
C GLY A 389 -2.59 -14.81 -15.75
N SER A 390 -3.53 -15.12 -16.65
CA SER A 390 -3.39 -14.79 -18.09
C SER A 390 -3.44 -13.28 -18.40
N LYS A 391 -3.88 -12.48 -17.42
CA LYS A 391 -3.86 -11.02 -17.40
C LYS A 391 -3.44 -10.60 -16.01
N ALA A 392 -2.66 -9.54 -15.92
CA ALA A 392 -2.24 -9.03 -14.63
C ALA A 392 -3.43 -8.44 -13.85
N SER A 393 -3.46 -8.70 -12.55
CA SER A 393 -4.38 -8.04 -11.63
C SER A 393 -3.63 -6.98 -10.82
N PHE A 394 -4.29 -5.86 -10.54
CA PHE A 394 -3.69 -4.71 -9.88
C PHE A 394 -4.51 -4.30 -8.67
N THR A 395 -3.87 -4.20 -7.52
CA THR A 395 -4.45 -3.59 -6.32
C THR A 395 -3.63 -2.35 -5.99
N ALA A 396 -4.25 -1.16 -5.98
CA ALA A 396 -3.54 0.10 -5.80
C ALA A 396 -4.21 0.96 -4.72
N SER A 397 -3.41 1.75 -4.00
CA SER A 397 -3.89 2.62 -2.92
C SER A 397 -3.06 3.90 -2.78
N GLY A 398 -3.64 4.93 -2.16
CA GLY A 398 -2.98 6.20 -1.89
C GLY A 398 -2.61 6.97 -3.17
N ILE A 399 -1.43 7.59 -3.19
CA ILE A 399 -0.99 8.42 -4.34
C ILE A 399 -0.79 7.60 -5.63
N LEU A 400 -0.59 6.28 -5.48
CA LEU A 400 -0.39 5.33 -6.55
C LEU A 400 -1.69 4.67 -7.04
N GLU A 401 -2.86 5.09 -6.55
CA GLU A 401 -4.12 4.73 -7.20
C GLU A 401 -4.05 5.04 -8.70
N LEU A 402 -4.43 4.03 -9.51
CA LEU A 402 -4.24 4.08 -10.95
C LEU A 402 -5.08 5.19 -11.58
N MET A 403 -4.42 6.05 -12.34
CA MET A 403 -5.05 7.09 -13.15
C MET A 403 -5.91 6.42 -14.22
N ASP A 404 -7.21 6.71 -14.20
CA ASP A 404 -8.06 6.38 -15.34
C ASP A 404 -7.78 7.35 -16.49
N GLN A 405 -7.07 6.86 -17.49
CA GLN A 405 -6.64 7.68 -18.62
C GLN A 405 -7.81 8.11 -19.52
N LYS A 406 -8.88 7.31 -19.59
CA LYS A 406 -10.00 7.55 -20.51
C LYS A 406 -11.27 7.97 -19.78
N GLY A 407 -11.36 7.74 -18.48
CA GLY A 407 -12.49 8.09 -17.64
C GLY A 407 -12.43 9.50 -17.04
N LEU A 408 -13.14 9.67 -15.93
CA LEU A 408 -13.35 10.93 -15.22
C LEU A 408 -12.08 11.40 -14.49
N LEU A 409 -11.48 12.50 -14.95
CA LEU A 409 -10.25 13.07 -14.40
C LEU A 409 -10.52 14.11 -13.31
N VAL A 410 -11.46 15.01 -13.58
CA VAL A 410 -11.85 16.10 -12.70
C VAL A 410 -13.35 16.10 -12.53
N HIS A 411 -13.81 16.20 -11.29
CA HIS A 411 -15.21 16.43 -10.97
C HIS A 411 -15.34 17.29 -9.71
N TYR A 412 -15.98 18.45 -9.84
CA TYR A 412 -16.35 19.34 -8.75
C TYR A 412 -17.87 19.41 -8.65
N SER A 413 -18.43 18.74 -7.65
CA SER A 413 -19.88 18.75 -7.36
C SER A 413 -20.33 20.04 -6.68
N PHE A 414 -19.43 20.74 -5.98
CA PHE A 414 -19.74 21.92 -5.16
C PHE A 414 -20.54 21.67 -3.87
N ASP A 415 -20.74 20.40 -3.50
CA ASP A 415 -21.46 19.96 -2.28
C ASP A 415 -20.63 20.01 -0.98
N ASP A 416 -19.35 20.36 -1.09
CA ASP A 416 -18.40 20.47 0.02
C ASP A 416 -18.04 21.95 0.28
N GLU A 417 -19.08 22.79 0.38
CA GLU A 417 -18.93 24.24 0.51
C GLU A 417 -18.20 24.69 1.80
N LEU A 418 -18.25 23.85 2.85
CA LEU A 418 -17.63 24.10 4.15
C LEU A 418 -16.12 23.82 4.13
N GLU A 419 -15.65 22.98 3.22
CA GLU A 419 -14.23 22.61 3.12
C GLU A 419 -13.38 23.76 2.59
N PRO A 420 -12.08 23.88 2.95
CA PRO A 420 -11.24 24.97 2.46
C PRO A 420 -11.02 24.94 0.93
N LYS A 421 -11.26 23.80 0.28
CA LYS A 421 -11.18 23.59 -1.18
C LYS A 421 -12.33 22.66 -1.58
N ILE A 422 -12.81 22.79 -2.82
CA ILE A 422 -13.71 21.82 -3.42
C ILE A 422 -12.92 20.56 -3.80
N THR A 423 -13.44 19.40 -3.41
CA THR A 423 -12.87 18.08 -3.63
C THR A 423 -12.96 17.72 -5.09
N ASN A 424 -11.88 17.13 -5.63
CA ASN A 424 -11.94 16.49 -6.94
C ASN A 424 -12.36 15.03 -6.75
N HIS A 425 -13.51 14.63 -7.31
CA HIS A 425 -13.99 13.25 -7.26
C HIS A 425 -13.52 12.36 -8.44
N GLY A 426 -12.75 12.91 -9.39
CA GLY A 426 -12.14 12.15 -10.49
C GLY A 426 -10.78 11.53 -10.15
N SER A 427 -10.17 10.82 -11.10
CA SER A 427 -8.92 10.07 -10.92
C SER A 427 -7.69 10.94 -10.63
N MET A 428 -7.73 12.25 -10.97
CA MET A 428 -6.68 13.20 -10.58
C MET A 428 -6.73 13.62 -9.10
N LYS A 429 -7.65 13.07 -8.30
CA LYS A 429 -7.84 13.43 -6.87
C LYS A 429 -6.52 13.44 -6.10
N THR A 430 -6.15 14.64 -5.66
CA THR A 430 -5.00 14.95 -4.78
C THR A 430 -5.26 16.32 -4.18
N GLU A 431 -4.49 16.68 -3.16
CA GLU A 431 -4.56 18.04 -2.59
C GLU A 431 -4.26 19.17 -3.60
N MET A 432 -3.58 18.87 -4.71
CA MET A 432 -3.15 19.83 -5.74
C MET A 432 -4.27 20.13 -6.75
N TYR A 433 -5.12 19.14 -7.00
CA TYR A 433 -6.22 19.20 -7.97
C TYR A 433 -7.59 19.46 -7.32
N GLY A 434 -7.64 19.75 -6.01
CA GLY A 434 -8.83 20.33 -5.38
C GLY A 434 -9.02 21.80 -5.76
N GLY A 435 -10.26 22.22 -6.00
CA GLY A 435 -10.63 23.57 -6.41
C GLY A 435 -10.48 24.59 -5.28
N VAL A 436 -9.44 25.43 -5.32
CA VAL A 436 -9.26 26.53 -4.38
C VAL A 436 -10.24 27.65 -4.70
N LYS A 437 -11.03 28.03 -3.70
CA LYS A 437 -12.07 29.07 -3.80
C LYS A 437 -11.45 30.46 -3.82
N GLN A 438 -11.71 31.24 -4.88
CA GLN A 438 -11.37 32.65 -4.98
C GLN A 438 -12.67 33.44 -5.09
N GLY A 439 -13.21 33.93 -3.97
CA GLY A 439 -14.43 34.76 -3.96
C GLY A 439 -15.74 34.05 -4.35
N VAL A 440 -15.71 32.73 -4.59
CA VAL A 440 -16.90 31.91 -4.90
C VAL A 440 -17.80 31.82 -3.67
N SER A 441 -19.08 32.09 -3.87
CA SER A 441 -20.15 31.86 -2.88
C SER A 441 -20.99 30.64 -3.28
N PHE A 442 -21.93 30.21 -2.45
CA PHE A 442 -22.69 28.98 -2.67
C PHE A 442 -24.19 29.23 -2.54
N GLY A 443 -24.98 28.50 -3.32
CA GLY A 443 -26.45 28.55 -3.32
C GLY A 443 -27.05 27.24 -3.81
N SER A 444 -28.38 27.14 -3.91
CA SER A 444 -29.03 25.91 -4.40
C SER A 444 -28.58 25.56 -5.81
N GLY A 445 -28.06 24.34 -5.97
CA GLY A 445 -27.68 23.74 -7.23
C GLY A 445 -28.84 23.08 -7.96
N ILE A 446 -28.53 22.46 -9.10
CA ILE A 446 -29.41 21.47 -9.73
C ILE A 446 -29.37 20.17 -8.93
N MET A 447 -28.22 19.87 -8.33
CA MET A 447 -28.02 18.82 -7.35
C MET A 447 -27.31 19.44 -6.15
N GLY A 448 -27.87 19.29 -4.95
CA GLY A 448 -27.27 19.85 -3.74
C GLY A 448 -26.95 21.36 -3.85
N THR A 449 -25.66 21.68 -3.78
CA THR A 449 -25.13 23.04 -3.74
C THR A 449 -24.38 23.39 -5.02
N ALA A 450 -24.61 24.59 -5.57
CA ALA A 450 -23.84 25.13 -6.68
C ALA A 450 -22.92 26.29 -6.28
N GLY A 451 -21.81 26.44 -7.00
CA GLY A 451 -20.98 27.63 -6.95
C GLY A 451 -21.66 28.82 -7.62
N VAL A 452 -21.63 29.98 -6.97
CA VAL A 452 -22.14 31.26 -7.46
C VAL A 452 -20.97 32.18 -7.77
N PHE A 453 -20.87 32.56 -9.04
CA PHE A 453 -19.76 33.28 -9.65
C PHE A 453 -20.17 34.70 -10.08
N ASN A 454 -19.18 35.58 -10.11
CA ASN A 454 -19.30 37.00 -10.47
C ASN A 454 -18.00 37.43 -11.18
N SER A 455 -17.83 38.73 -11.41
CA SER A 455 -16.72 39.29 -12.19
C SER A 455 -15.31 38.98 -11.70
N ASP A 456 -15.11 38.48 -10.47
CA ASP A 456 -13.79 38.08 -9.95
C ASP A 456 -13.77 36.67 -9.33
N ALA A 457 -14.94 36.06 -9.14
CA ALA A 457 -15.07 34.78 -8.45
C ALA A 457 -14.66 33.60 -9.35
N HIS A 458 -13.85 32.68 -8.84
CA HIS A 458 -13.45 31.47 -9.57
C HIS A 458 -12.90 30.36 -8.66
N LEU A 459 -12.86 29.12 -9.15
CA LEU A 459 -12.01 28.07 -8.60
C LEU A 459 -10.69 28.00 -9.37
N THR A 460 -9.62 27.60 -8.68
CA THR A 460 -8.34 27.29 -9.33
C THR A 460 -7.63 26.12 -8.66
N THR A 461 -6.96 25.26 -9.42
CA THR A 461 -6.04 24.28 -8.84
C THR A 461 -4.83 25.00 -8.24
N LYS A 462 -4.24 24.48 -7.15
CA LYS A 462 -3.06 25.13 -6.54
C LYS A 462 -1.80 24.52 -7.14
N LYS A 463 -1.22 25.15 -8.17
CA LYS A 463 0.02 24.70 -8.85
C LYS A 463 -0.08 23.33 -9.57
N GLY A 464 -1.25 22.68 -9.53
CA GLY A 464 -1.56 21.56 -10.43
C GLY A 464 -1.79 22.10 -11.85
N ILE A 465 -1.05 21.58 -12.81
CA ILE A 465 -1.06 22.05 -14.21
C ILE A 465 -2.13 21.26 -15.01
N ALA A 466 -2.66 21.89 -16.05
CA ALA A 466 -3.62 21.38 -17.05
C ALA A 466 -3.95 19.85 -16.99
N PRO A 467 -5.23 19.47 -16.80
CA PRO A 467 -5.62 18.06 -16.64
C PRO A 467 -5.48 17.23 -17.92
N VAL A 468 -5.62 17.86 -19.10
CA VAL A 468 -5.36 17.24 -20.40
C VAL A 468 -4.61 18.26 -21.26
N THR A 469 -3.52 17.85 -21.89
CA THR A 469 -2.62 18.70 -22.69
C THR A 469 -2.64 18.32 -24.18
N GLY A 470 -1.91 19.06 -25.02
CA GLY A 470 -1.81 18.79 -26.46
C GLY A 470 -3.15 18.70 -27.19
N SER A 471 -3.21 17.84 -28.19
CA SER A 471 -4.39 17.53 -29.03
C SER A 471 -5.09 16.21 -28.65
N GLU A 472 -4.90 15.71 -27.43
CA GLU A 472 -5.55 14.51 -26.90
C GLU A 472 -7.11 14.52 -26.96
N PRO A 473 -7.81 13.38 -26.89
CA PRO A 473 -9.26 13.39 -26.70
C PRO A 473 -9.65 13.97 -25.33
N ARG A 474 -10.80 14.64 -25.22
CA ARG A 474 -11.39 15.01 -23.91
C ARG A 474 -12.87 15.39 -24.02
N THR A 475 -13.58 15.29 -22.90
CA THR A 475 -14.96 15.79 -22.76
C THR A 475 -15.03 16.69 -21.53
N VAL A 476 -15.69 17.84 -21.65
CA VAL A 476 -15.97 18.75 -20.52
C VAL A 476 -17.46 18.94 -20.42
N SER A 477 -18.01 18.89 -19.20
CA SER A 477 -19.41 19.22 -18.94
C SER A 477 -19.58 20.08 -17.70
N ALA A 478 -20.71 20.77 -17.63
CA ALA A 478 -21.17 21.46 -16.43
C ALA A 478 -22.68 21.69 -16.53
N TRP A 479 -23.32 21.90 -15.38
CA TRP A 479 -24.59 22.60 -15.31
C TRP A 479 -24.33 24.09 -15.12
N ILE A 480 -25.04 24.93 -15.87
CA ILE A 480 -24.91 26.38 -15.80
C ILE A 480 -26.26 27.07 -15.65
N LYS A 481 -26.28 28.19 -14.93
CA LYS A 481 -27.45 29.07 -14.82
C LYS A 481 -27.04 30.53 -14.87
N THR A 482 -27.47 31.25 -15.90
CA THR A 482 -27.15 32.67 -16.08
C THR A 482 -28.23 33.41 -16.86
N ALA A 483 -28.31 34.72 -16.66
CA ALA A 483 -29.11 35.64 -17.48
C ALA A 483 -28.23 36.54 -18.37
N SER A 484 -26.90 36.37 -18.31
CA SER A 484 -25.96 37.12 -19.14
C SER A 484 -25.66 36.35 -20.42
N SER A 485 -25.75 37.03 -21.55
CA SER A 485 -25.36 36.51 -22.86
C SER A 485 -23.96 36.97 -23.28
N ASP A 486 -23.23 37.66 -22.40
CA ASP A 486 -21.86 38.09 -22.65
C ASP A 486 -20.92 36.90 -22.92
N HIS A 487 -19.76 37.18 -23.48
CA HIS A 487 -18.72 36.16 -23.60
C HIS A 487 -18.11 35.89 -22.22
N MET A 488 -18.33 34.68 -21.70
CA MET A 488 -17.93 34.21 -20.38
C MET A 488 -17.28 32.84 -20.48
N THR A 489 -16.45 32.45 -19.50
CA THR A 489 -15.79 31.14 -19.47
C THR A 489 -16.25 30.32 -18.28
N ILE A 490 -16.80 29.13 -18.56
CA ILE A 490 -17.24 28.15 -17.57
C ILE A 490 -16.03 27.45 -16.94
N GLY A 491 -15.05 27.06 -17.76
CA GLY A 491 -13.77 26.55 -17.27
C GLY A 491 -12.67 26.68 -18.31
N GLY A 492 -11.43 26.84 -17.85
CA GLY A 492 -10.30 27.06 -18.75
C GLY A 492 -8.94 26.65 -18.19
N TRP A 493 -8.05 26.20 -19.07
CA TRP A 493 -6.66 25.87 -18.74
C TRP A 493 -5.73 26.06 -19.94
N GLY A 494 -4.41 25.96 -19.68
CA GLY A 494 -3.35 26.17 -20.66
C GLY A 494 -2.72 27.58 -20.61
N GLY A 495 -1.69 27.78 -21.43
CA GLY A 495 -0.76 28.91 -21.27
C GLY A 495 0.04 29.23 -22.52
N ALA A 496 0.99 30.17 -22.40
CA ALA A 496 1.93 30.55 -23.46
C ALA A 496 3.37 30.29 -22.99
N LYS A 497 4.12 29.48 -23.73
CA LYS A 497 5.57 29.29 -23.54
C LYS A 497 6.23 29.05 -24.90
N GLY A 498 7.39 29.67 -25.15
CA GLY A 498 8.19 29.42 -26.37
C GLY A 498 7.52 29.78 -27.70
N GLY A 499 6.52 30.67 -27.72
CA GLY A 499 5.77 31.02 -28.94
C GLY A 499 4.56 30.12 -29.23
N ILE A 500 4.37 29.02 -28.51
CA ILE A 500 3.10 28.27 -28.52
C ILE A 500 2.16 28.91 -27.52
N GLN A 501 1.14 29.56 -28.08
CA GLN A 501 0.03 30.10 -27.33
C GLN A 501 -1.12 29.10 -27.42
N GLY A 502 -1.28 28.24 -26.41
CA GLY A 502 -2.25 27.14 -26.42
C GLY A 502 -3.08 27.14 -25.15
N LYS A 503 -4.34 27.55 -25.26
CA LYS A 503 -5.34 27.50 -24.19
C LYS A 503 -6.58 26.75 -24.65
N PHE A 504 -7.34 26.25 -23.68
CA PHE A 504 -8.66 25.68 -23.87
C PHE A 504 -9.59 26.39 -22.89
N ASN A 505 -10.60 27.09 -23.42
CA ASN A 505 -11.66 27.68 -22.63
C ASN A 505 -13.01 27.12 -23.09
N PHE A 506 -13.73 26.49 -22.17
CA PHE A 506 -15.12 26.10 -22.34
C PHE A 506 -16.00 27.31 -22.03
N ASP A 507 -16.58 27.89 -23.06
CA ASP A 507 -17.14 29.24 -23.02
C ASP A 507 -18.66 29.24 -23.19
N LEU A 508 -19.30 30.29 -22.68
CA LEU A 508 -20.59 30.77 -23.15
C LEU A 508 -20.35 32.04 -23.97
N ASN A 509 -20.76 32.09 -25.23
CA ASN A 509 -20.55 33.24 -26.11
C ASN A 509 -21.84 33.59 -26.86
N ASN A 510 -22.37 34.79 -26.59
CA ASN A 510 -23.65 35.26 -27.11
C ASN A 510 -24.78 34.26 -26.76
N GLY A 511 -24.81 33.88 -25.47
CA GLY A 511 -25.79 32.95 -24.92
C GLY A 511 -25.66 31.50 -25.40
N LYS A 512 -24.62 31.14 -26.16
CA LYS A 512 -24.45 29.78 -26.71
C LYS A 512 -23.19 29.15 -26.18
N ILE A 513 -23.25 27.84 -25.90
CA ILE A 513 -22.05 27.09 -25.54
C ILE A 513 -21.03 27.12 -26.67
N GLY A 514 -19.76 27.26 -26.32
CA GLY A 514 -18.68 27.37 -27.26
C GLY A 514 -17.32 27.08 -26.65
N LEU A 515 -16.30 27.35 -27.44
CA LEU A 515 -14.92 27.07 -27.07
C LEU A 515 -14.02 28.13 -27.69
N SER A 516 -13.09 28.66 -26.91
CA SER A 516 -11.99 29.48 -27.43
C SER A 516 -10.62 28.87 -27.11
N ALA A 517 -9.74 28.88 -28.11
CA ALA A 517 -8.29 28.76 -27.95
C ALA A 517 -7.64 30.12 -28.19
N GLU A 518 -6.34 30.17 -28.43
CA GLU A 518 -5.62 31.45 -28.53
C GLU A 518 -6.16 32.34 -29.65
N ASN A 519 -6.19 31.81 -30.87
CA ASN A 519 -6.48 32.59 -32.08
C ASN A 519 -7.83 32.23 -32.71
N THR A 520 -8.49 31.19 -32.18
CA THR A 520 -9.65 30.56 -32.80
C THR A 520 -10.73 30.36 -31.75
N GLN A 521 -11.96 30.70 -32.12
CA GLN A 521 -13.15 30.50 -31.29
C GLN A 521 -14.27 29.91 -32.12
N THR A 522 -15.13 29.12 -31.49
CA THR A 522 -16.33 28.56 -32.09
C THR A 522 -17.45 28.43 -31.07
N ARG A 523 -18.64 28.09 -31.54
CA ARG A 523 -19.82 27.84 -30.71
C ARG A 523 -20.69 26.75 -31.33
N ALA A 524 -21.64 26.25 -30.56
CA ALA A 524 -22.66 25.34 -31.04
C ALA A 524 -23.55 26.00 -32.11
N ALA A 525 -23.55 25.43 -33.31
CA ALA A 525 -24.39 25.89 -34.40
C ALA A 525 -25.84 25.45 -34.16
N GLY A 526 -26.77 26.42 -34.17
CA GLY A 526 -28.20 26.13 -34.04
C GLY A 526 -28.68 25.82 -32.62
N SER A 527 -27.82 25.90 -31.60
CA SER A 527 -28.23 25.74 -30.19
C SER A 527 -29.15 26.89 -29.72
N PRO A 528 -30.01 26.65 -28.71
CA PRO A 528 -30.79 27.71 -28.06
C PRO A 528 -29.89 28.73 -27.34
N ASP A 529 -30.51 29.84 -26.95
CA ASP A 529 -29.91 30.83 -26.05
C ASP A 529 -30.09 30.34 -24.59
N LEU A 530 -28.98 30.20 -23.88
CA LEU A 530 -28.87 29.69 -22.51
C LEU A 530 -28.89 30.81 -21.46
N ALA A 531 -28.89 32.07 -21.88
CA ALA A 531 -28.94 33.24 -21.00
C ALA A 531 -30.37 33.57 -20.55
N ASP A 532 -31.15 32.57 -20.17
CA ASP A 532 -32.58 32.71 -19.85
C ASP A 532 -32.88 32.64 -18.33
N GLY A 533 -31.83 32.50 -17.51
CA GLY A 533 -31.91 32.41 -16.05
C GLY A 533 -32.27 31.02 -15.52
N LYS A 534 -32.30 29.97 -16.34
CA LYS A 534 -32.56 28.58 -15.92
C LYS A 534 -31.29 27.73 -15.93
N TRP A 535 -31.38 26.57 -15.30
CA TRP A 535 -30.32 25.55 -15.35
C TRP A 535 -30.33 24.87 -16.71
N HIS A 536 -29.15 24.72 -17.30
CA HIS A 536 -28.89 23.99 -18.54
C HIS A 536 -27.67 23.09 -18.36
N HIS A 537 -27.76 21.85 -18.84
CA HIS A 537 -26.60 20.98 -18.93
C HIS A 537 -25.87 21.27 -20.23
N VAL A 538 -24.57 21.52 -20.15
CA VAL A 538 -23.73 21.83 -21.30
C VAL A 538 -22.53 20.93 -21.34
N ALA A 539 -22.17 20.46 -22.52
CA ALA A 539 -20.93 19.71 -22.72
C ALA A 539 -20.26 20.00 -24.06
N ALA A 540 -18.95 19.81 -24.11
CA ALA A 540 -18.15 19.81 -25.33
C ALA A 540 -17.30 18.54 -25.37
N ALA A 541 -17.46 17.74 -26.43
CA ALA A 541 -16.68 16.55 -26.69
C ALA A 541 -15.69 16.82 -27.82
N PHE A 542 -14.41 16.73 -27.50
CA PHE A 542 -13.32 16.92 -28.43
C PHE A 542 -12.68 15.57 -28.79
N PRO A 543 -12.69 15.16 -30.07
CA PRO A 543 -12.20 13.85 -30.48
C PRO A 543 -10.68 13.68 -30.33
N GLY A 544 -9.91 14.75 -30.53
CA GLY A 544 -8.45 14.69 -30.49
C GLY A 544 -7.82 13.72 -31.50
N ARG A 545 -6.59 13.28 -31.18
CA ARG A 545 -5.84 12.22 -31.88
C ARG A 545 -6.55 10.83 -31.79
N PRO A 546 -6.24 9.85 -32.68
CA PRO A 546 -5.23 9.89 -33.74
C PRO A 546 -5.86 10.09 -35.13
N GLU A 547 -5.31 11.04 -35.87
CA GLU A 547 -5.57 11.39 -37.28
C GLU A 547 -6.92 12.10 -37.62
N GLY A 548 -6.85 13.44 -37.69
CA GLY A 548 -7.74 14.28 -38.51
C GLY A 548 -8.99 14.86 -37.84
N LYS A 549 -9.19 14.62 -36.54
CA LYS A 549 -10.35 15.11 -35.75
C LYS A 549 -9.98 15.99 -34.56
N ASP A 550 -8.76 16.53 -34.59
CA ASP A 550 -8.20 17.44 -33.60
C ASP A 550 -8.51 18.92 -33.92
N LYS A 551 -9.37 19.18 -34.90
CA LYS A 551 -9.66 20.52 -35.40
C LYS A 551 -10.92 21.11 -34.77
N PHE A 552 -11.00 22.43 -34.82
CA PHE A 552 -12.15 23.18 -34.31
C PHE A 552 -13.49 22.81 -34.97
N LYS A 553 -13.48 22.41 -36.24
CA LYS A 553 -14.69 21.94 -36.95
C LYS A 553 -15.22 20.59 -36.45
N ASP A 554 -14.37 19.79 -35.80
CA ASP A 554 -14.70 18.44 -35.33
C ASP A 554 -15.24 18.42 -33.89
N LEU A 555 -15.34 19.59 -33.25
CA LEU A 555 -15.98 19.78 -31.95
C LEU A 555 -17.46 19.45 -32.02
N ILE A 556 -17.92 18.71 -31.01
CA ILE A 556 -19.32 18.36 -30.82
C ILE A 556 -19.79 18.99 -29.51
N PHE A 557 -20.87 19.75 -29.57
CA PHE A 557 -21.47 20.40 -28.41
C PHE A 557 -22.76 19.69 -28.02
N TYR A 558 -23.09 19.74 -26.74
CA TYR A 558 -24.36 19.27 -26.21
C TYR A 558 -24.99 20.33 -25.33
N VAL A 559 -26.31 20.49 -25.45
CA VAL A 559 -27.14 21.30 -24.57
C VAL A 559 -28.35 20.47 -24.18
N ASP A 560 -28.57 20.26 -22.89
CA ASP A 560 -29.71 19.51 -22.34
C ASP A 560 -29.90 18.14 -23.01
N GLY A 561 -28.78 17.42 -23.20
CA GLY A 561 -28.77 16.12 -23.88
C GLY A 561 -28.97 16.18 -25.40
N GLN A 562 -29.04 17.36 -26.02
CA GLN A 562 -29.16 17.49 -27.49
C GLN A 562 -27.83 17.84 -28.13
N LYS A 563 -27.49 17.14 -29.21
CA LYS A 563 -26.24 17.29 -29.96
C LYS A 563 -26.26 18.42 -30.99
N TYR A 564 -25.20 19.21 -31.03
CA TYR A 564 -24.98 20.32 -31.97
C TYR A 564 -23.57 20.31 -32.57
N PRO A 565 -23.40 20.61 -33.86
CA PRO A 565 -22.09 20.72 -34.48
C PRO A 565 -21.44 22.08 -34.18
N ALA A 566 -20.13 22.19 -34.41
CA ALA A 566 -19.43 23.48 -34.40
C ALA A 566 -19.90 24.40 -35.53
N ALA A 567 -20.00 25.70 -35.25
CA ALA A 567 -20.38 26.71 -36.24
C ALA A 567 -19.23 27.15 -37.18
N THR A 568 -18.03 26.61 -36.98
CA THR A 568 -16.82 26.96 -37.73
C THR A 568 -16.42 25.83 -38.69
N ASN A 569 -15.78 26.22 -39.80
CA ASN A 569 -15.08 25.28 -40.70
C ASN A 569 -13.56 25.38 -40.53
N SER A 570 -13.08 25.93 -39.40
CA SER A 570 -11.65 26.09 -39.17
C SER A 570 -10.93 24.74 -39.14
N GLU A 571 -9.83 24.67 -39.87
CA GLU A 571 -8.88 23.55 -39.86
C GLU A 571 -7.79 23.72 -38.78
N ASP A 572 -7.87 24.78 -37.97
CA ASP A 572 -6.96 24.99 -36.85
C ASP A 572 -7.09 23.84 -35.84
N ILE A 573 -5.95 23.36 -35.36
CA ILE A 573 -5.88 22.30 -34.35
C ILE A 573 -6.06 22.93 -32.96
N LEU A 574 -6.87 22.28 -32.13
CA LEU A 574 -6.99 22.64 -30.72
C LEU A 574 -5.79 22.08 -29.96
N MET A 575 -4.86 22.97 -29.60
CA MET A 575 -3.65 22.65 -28.84
C MET A 575 -3.62 23.34 -27.48
N THR A 576 -3.29 22.59 -26.44
CA THR A 576 -3.07 23.11 -25.08
C THR A 576 -1.62 22.93 -24.65
N SER A 577 -1.00 23.98 -24.12
CA SER A 577 0.37 23.90 -23.62
C SER A 577 0.44 23.08 -22.34
N GLY A 578 1.38 22.13 -22.26
CA GLY A 578 1.62 21.32 -21.07
C GLY A 578 2.45 21.98 -19.97
N SER A 579 3.02 23.17 -20.25
CA SER A 579 4.04 23.83 -19.42
C SER A 579 3.53 24.98 -18.55
N VAL A 580 2.23 25.34 -18.63
CA VAL A 580 1.72 26.53 -17.92
C VAL A 580 0.23 26.47 -17.56
N ASN A 581 -0.03 26.95 -16.33
CA ASN A 581 -1.28 27.35 -15.68
C ASN A 581 -2.19 26.27 -15.08
N ASN A 582 -2.82 26.69 -13.99
CA ASN A 582 -3.85 25.97 -13.25
C ASN A 582 -5.10 25.73 -14.12
N LEU A 583 -5.89 24.72 -13.74
CA LEU A 583 -7.29 24.65 -14.15
C LEU A 583 -8.08 25.74 -13.43
N TYR A 584 -8.92 26.45 -14.18
CA TYR A 584 -9.86 27.44 -13.66
C TYR A 584 -11.31 27.01 -13.93
N VAL A 585 -12.20 27.28 -12.99
CA VAL A 585 -13.65 27.17 -13.16
C VAL A 585 -14.28 28.51 -12.81
N GLY A 586 -15.11 29.05 -13.69
CA GLY A 586 -15.66 30.40 -13.62
C GLY A 586 -14.73 31.51 -14.13
N LYS A 587 -13.57 31.15 -14.69
CA LYS A 587 -12.58 32.10 -15.25
C LYS A 587 -11.88 31.46 -16.45
N ALA A 588 -11.58 32.27 -17.47
CA ALA A 588 -10.72 31.87 -18.59
C ALA A 588 -9.28 31.56 -18.16
N ALA A 589 -8.59 30.74 -18.97
CA ALA A 589 -7.16 30.57 -18.84
C ALA A 589 -6.42 31.92 -19.01
N ARG A 590 -5.43 32.17 -18.14
CA ARG A 590 -4.58 33.39 -18.03
C ARG A 590 -5.26 34.60 -17.36
N ASP A 591 -4.44 35.55 -16.86
CA ASP A 591 -4.91 36.74 -16.15
C ASP A 591 -5.50 37.77 -17.14
N HIS A 592 -6.74 38.20 -16.86
CA HIS A 592 -7.61 39.13 -17.62
C HIS A 592 -8.55 38.50 -18.69
N GLY A 593 -8.83 37.19 -18.63
CA GLY A 593 -9.90 36.57 -19.43
C GLY A 593 -11.32 36.84 -18.88
N PRO A 594 -12.39 36.57 -19.66
CA PRO A 594 -13.75 36.75 -19.17
C PRO A 594 -14.07 35.81 -18.00
N TYR A 595 -14.85 36.32 -17.05
CA TYR A 595 -15.34 35.58 -15.90
C TYR A 595 -16.77 35.09 -16.14
N PHE A 596 -17.16 34.02 -15.45
CA PHE A 596 -18.53 33.57 -15.45
C PHE A 596 -19.38 34.37 -14.48
N GLU A 597 -20.54 34.85 -14.93
CA GLU A 597 -21.54 35.49 -14.09
C GLU A 597 -22.77 34.57 -14.04
N GLY A 598 -23.07 34.03 -12.86
CA GLY A 598 -24.16 33.07 -12.66
C GLY A 598 -23.77 31.93 -11.72
N SER A 599 -24.41 30.77 -11.88
CA SER A 599 -24.11 29.57 -11.10
C SER A 599 -23.55 28.45 -11.99
N ILE A 600 -22.59 27.70 -11.45
CA ILE A 600 -22.02 26.49 -12.06
C ILE A 600 -22.16 25.35 -11.05
N ASP A 601 -22.54 24.18 -11.54
CA ASP A 601 -22.72 22.96 -10.78
C ASP A 601 -22.18 21.75 -11.58
N GLU A 602 -21.78 20.69 -10.88
CA GLU A 602 -21.27 19.42 -11.46
C GLU A 602 -20.26 19.61 -12.61
N PHE A 603 -19.21 20.41 -12.40
CA PHE A 603 -18.18 20.66 -13.42
C PHE A 603 -17.26 19.45 -13.55
N ALA A 604 -17.18 18.86 -14.75
CA ALA A 604 -16.46 17.61 -14.97
C ALA A 604 -15.59 17.59 -16.24
N ILE A 605 -14.49 16.84 -16.19
CA ILE A 605 -13.55 16.62 -17.31
C ILE A 605 -13.20 15.13 -17.40
N TRP A 606 -13.37 14.55 -18.59
CA TRP A 606 -12.93 13.19 -18.93
C TRP A 606 -11.72 13.22 -19.86
N GLY A 607 -10.83 12.23 -19.69
CA GLY A 607 -9.64 12.02 -20.53
C GLY A 607 -9.94 11.42 -21.90
N SER A 608 -11.20 11.30 -22.27
CA SER A 608 -11.62 10.79 -23.57
C SER A 608 -12.79 11.58 -24.17
N LYS A 609 -13.03 11.36 -25.46
CA LYS A 609 -14.29 11.73 -26.10
C LYS A 609 -15.35 10.69 -25.71
N LEU A 610 -16.26 11.07 -24.82
CA LEU A 610 -17.40 10.23 -24.48
C LEU A 610 -18.28 10.01 -25.73
N SER A 611 -18.94 8.84 -25.80
CA SER A 611 -19.92 8.57 -26.85
C SER A 611 -21.16 9.46 -26.68
N ASP A 612 -21.90 9.67 -27.77
CA ASP A 612 -23.15 10.43 -27.76
C ASP A 612 -24.08 9.92 -26.63
N GLY A 613 -24.33 8.61 -26.56
CA GLY A 613 -25.19 8.04 -25.52
C GLY A 613 -24.70 8.25 -24.08
N LYS A 614 -23.38 8.29 -23.83
CA LYS A 614 -22.86 8.62 -22.50
C LYS A 614 -23.14 10.07 -22.14
N ILE A 615 -22.85 11.02 -23.05
CA ILE A 615 -23.06 12.46 -22.77
C ILE A 615 -24.55 12.78 -22.60
N GLU A 616 -25.40 12.18 -23.42
CA GLU A 616 -26.86 12.36 -23.33
C GLU A 616 -27.41 11.78 -22.02
N SER A 617 -26.86 10.64 -21.57
CA SER A 617 -27.25 10.04 -20.28
C SER A 617 -26.82 10.85 -19.06
N LEU A 618 -25.78 11.70 -19.13
CA LEU A 618 -25.42 12.62 -18.05
C LEU A 618 -26.59 13.56 -17.73
N PHE A 619 -27.25 14.09 -18.76
CA PHE A 619 -28.44 14.93 -18.60
C PHE A 619 -29.64 14.12 -18.08
N ALA A 620 -29.92 12.96 -18.69
CA ALA A 620 -31.07 12.15 -18.30
C ALA A 620 -30.98 11.60 -16.86
N GLY A 621 -29.78 11.21 -16.42
CA GLY A 621 -29.55 10.74 -15.05
C GLY A 621 -29.65 11.83 -14.01
N ALA A 622 -29.23 13.04 -14.37
CA ALA A 622 -29.32 14.24 -13.55
C ALA A 622 -30.77 14.73 -13.34
N GLU A 623 -31.55 14.84 -14.41
CA GLU A 623 -32.95 15.31 -14.37
C GLU A 623 -33.92 14.31 -13.72
N SER A 624 -33.53 13.05 -13.58
CA SER A 624 -34.39 12.04 -12.97
C SER A 624 -34.60 12.31 -11.48
N GLU A 625 -35.83 12.64 -11.09
CA GLU A 625 -36.23 12.82 -9.69
C GLU A 625 -35.97 11.58 -8.81
N THR A 626 -35.82 10.40 -9.43
CA THR A 626 -35.59 9.13 -8.72
C THR A 626 -34.12 8.73 -8.64
N LEU A 627 -33.26 9.28 -9.51
CA LEU A 627 -31.83 8.94 -9.55
C LEU A 627 -30.99 10.10 -9.03
N GLY A 628 -31.12 11.29 -9.63
CA GLY A 628 -30.29 12.45 -9.31
C GLY A 628 -28.80 12.13 -9.39
N TYR A 629 -28.35 11.53 -10.49
CA TYR A 629 -26.96 11.07 -10.64
C TYR A 629 -26.07 12.17 -11.19
N ASN A 630 -24.98 12.44 -10.48
CA ASN A 630 -23.96 13.39 -10.93
C ASN A 630 -22.92 12.73 -11.84
N ALA A 631 -21.90 13.49 -12.26
CA ALA A 631 -20.88 12.97 -13.17
C ALA A 631 -20.10 11.77 -12.60
N SER A 632 -19.81 11.76 -11.29
CA SER A 632 -19.13 10.63 -10.63
C SER A 632 -20.02 9.38 -10.53
N ASP A 633 -21.32 9.56 -10.28
CA ASP A 633 -22.28 8.46 -10.28
C ASP A 633 -22.40 7.82 -11.67
N MET A 634 -22.50 8.66 -12.70
CA MET A 634 -22.60 8.21 -14.09
C MET A 634 -21.30 7.56 -14.57
N GLU A 635 -20.13 8.02 -14.10
CA GLU A 635 -18.85 7.40 -14.47
C GLU A 635 -18.78 5.94 -14.05
N LYS A 636 -19.24 5.60 -12.84
CA LYS A 636 -19.32 4.22 -12.37
C LYS A 636 -20.13 3.33 -13.33
N LEU A 637 -21.20 3.88 -13.91
CA LEU A 637 -22.03 3.19 -14.90
C LEU A 637 -21.32 3.06 -16.25
N PHE A 638 -20.53 4.07 -16.63
CA PHE A 638 -19.74 4.05 -17.86
C PHE A 638 -18.61 3.02 -17.78
N ASP A 639 -17.98 2.87 -16.62
CA ASP A 639 -16.96 1.85 -16.34
C ASP A 639 -17.55 0.45 -16.41
N LEU A 640 -18.69 0.24 -15.74
CA LEU A 640 -19.42 -1.02 -15.83
C LEU A 640 -19.75 -1.38 -17.28
N PHE A 641 -20.25 -0.41 -18.05
CA PHE A 641 -20.55 -0.61 -19.47
C PHE A 641 -19.30 -0.94 -20.30
N ASN A 642 -18.19 -0.25 -20.06
CA ASN A 642 -16.91 -0.49 -20.73
C ASN A 642 -16.35 -1.88 -20.41
N GLN A 643 -16.50 -2.35 -19.17
CA GLN A 643 -16.06 -3.68 -18.71
C GLN A 643 -16.92 -4.82 -19.28
N LYS A 644 -18.16 -4.51 -19.73
CA LYS A 644 -19.13 -5.46 -20.32
C LYS A 644 -19.54 -6.62 -19.41
N SER A 645 -19.19 -6.57 -18.13
CA SER A 645 -19.49 -7.59 -17.13
C SER A 645 -19.36 -7.01 -15.73
N GLY A 646 -19.93 -7.68 -14.72
CA GLY A 646 -19.90 -7.24 -13.32
C GLY A 646 -21.15 -6.46 -12.88
N SER A 647 -21.02 -5.77 -11.76
CA SER A 647 -22.05 -4.88 -11.22
C SER A 647 -21.43 -3.76 -10.38
N VAL A 648 -22.10 -2.62 -10.30
CA VAL A 648 -21.68 -1.50 -9.45
C VAL A 648 -22.85 -0.95 -8.65
N PHE A 649 -22.60 -0.52 -7.42
CA PHE A 649 -23.60 0.12 -6.57
C PHE A 649 -23.49 1.64 -6.69
N VAL A 650 -24.62 2.29 -6.97
CA VAL A 650 -24.74 3.75 -7.08
C VAL A 650 -26.04 4.16 -6.40
N LYS A 651 -25.95 4.99 -5.35
CA LYS A 651 -27.10 5.56 -4.61
C LYS A 651 -28.25 4.56 -4.37
N GLY A 652 -27.95 3.43 -3.73
CA GLY A 652 -28.95 2.41 -3.38
C GLY A 652 -29.41 1.51 -4.53
N ARG A 653 -28.71 1.52 -5.67
CA ARG A 653 -29.06 0.67 -6.82
C ARG A 653 -27.86 -0.13 -7.27
N ARG A 654 -28.07 -1.41 -7.51
CA ARG A 654 -27.10 -2.31 -8.12
C ARG A 654 -27.31 -2.33 -9.62
N TRP A 655 -26.35 -1.73 -10.32
CA TRP A 655 -26.35 -1.64 -11.77
C TRP A 655 -25.63 -2.83 -12.38
N GLN A 656 -26.19 -3.37 -13.47
CA GLN A 656 -25.61 -4.46 -14.26
C GLN A 656 -25.70 -4.16 -15.75
N CYS A 657 -24.81 -4.75 -16.56
CA CYS A 657 -24.90 -4.63 -18.01
C CYS A 657 -26.20 -5.24 -18.54
N ALA A 658 -26.86 -4.54 -19.45
CA ALA A 658 -28.07 -4.98 -20.12
C ALA A 658 -27.93 -4.85 -21.65
N SER A 659 -28.65 -5.68 -22.39
CA SER A 659 -28.75 -5.63 -23.85
C SER A 659 -30.19 -5.77 -24.30
N GLY A 660 -30.49 -5.34 -25.54
CA GLY A 660 -31.85 -5.36 -26.07
C GLY A 660 -32.79 -4.33 -25.43
N LEU A 661 -32.23 -3.25 -24.86
CA LEU A 661 -32.99 -2.13 -24.34
C LEU A 661 -33.68 -1.37 -25.49
N SER A 662 -34.93 -0.97 -25.29
CA SER A 662 -35.71 -0.22 -26.28
C SER A 662 -35.56 1.28 -26.05
N GLY A 663 -34.72 1.95 -26.84
CA GLY A 663 -34.49 3.39 -26.77
C GLY A 663 -33.39 3.85 -27.73
N SER A 664 -33.18 5.15 -27.81
CA SER A 664 -32.02 5.77 -28.44
C SER A 664 -30.84 5.82 -27.45
N PRO A 665 -29.58 5.87 -27.92
CA PRO A 665 -28.45 6.13 -27.04
C PRO A 665 -28.71 7.40 -26.22
N GLY A 666 -28.46 7.39 -24.92
CA GLY A 666 -28.74 8.49 -24.00
C GLY A 666 -30.02 8.31 -23.19
N ASP A 667 -30.99 7.54 -23.70
CA ASP A 667 -32.30 7.42 -23.08
C ASP A 667 -32.22 6.69 -21.73
N LEU A 668 -32.86 7.28 -20.71
CA LEU A 668 -33.27 6.59 -19.49
C LEU A 668 -34.64 5.95 -19.72
N VAL A 669 -34.67 4.62 -19.82
CA VAL A 669 -35.86 3.81 -20.12
C VAL A 669 -36.24 2.92 -18.95
N THR A 670 -37.44 2.34 -19.00
CA THR A 670 -37.86 1.30 -18.05
C THR A 670 -37.67 -0.08 -18.68
N HIS A 671 -36.88 -0.94 -18.03
CA HIS A 671 -36.67 -2.34 -18.42
C HIS A 671 -37.02 -3.25 -17.24
N ASN A 672 -38.00 -4.15 -17.41
CA ASN A 672 -38.51 -5.04 -16.35
C ASN A 672 -38.93 -4.30 -15.06
N SER A 673 -39.48 -3.09 -15.18
CA SER A 673 -39.86 -2.20 -14.08
C SER A 673 -38.70 -1.48 -13.37
N GLU A 674 -37.47 -1.65 -13.85
CA GLU A 674 -36.28 -0.97 -13.32
C GLU A 674 -35.77 0.09 -14.31
N PRO A 675 -35.11 1.17 -13.83
CA PRO A 675 -34.47 2.14 -14.70
C PRO A 675 -33.28 1.50 -15.44
N ALA A 676 -33.15 1.83 -16.71
CA ALA A 676 -32.03 1.41 -17.54
C ALA A 676 -31.55 2.56 -18.44
N PHE A 677 -30.24 2.75 -18.55
CA PHE A 677 -29.65 3.67 -19.52
C PHE A 677 -29.27 2.91 -20.78
N VAL A 678 -29.67 3.42 -21.94
CA VAL A 678 -29.21 2.94 -23.25
C VAL A 678 -27.94 3.72 -23.61
N LEU A 679 -26.80 3.06 -23.81
CA LEU A 679 -25.50 3.74 -23.97
C LEU A 679 -24.92 3.63 -25.39
N ASP A 680 -25.44 2.72 -26.22
CA ASP A 680 -25.05 2.59 -27.63
C ASP A 680 -26.23 2.39 -28.58
N GLN A 681 -25.94 2.44 -29.89
CA GLN A 681 -26.94 2.31 -30.95
C GLN A 681 -27.49 0.88 -31.10
N GLN A 682 -26.86 -0.10 -30.47
CA GLN A 682 -27.27 -1.51 -30.52
C GLN A 682 -28.28 -1.85 -29.41
N GLY A 683 -28.61 -0.90 -28.54
CA GLY A 683 -29.51 -1.12 -27.41
C GLY A 683 -28.81 -1.78 -26.21
N ASN A 684 -27.48 -1.65 -26.10
CA ASN A 684 -26.75 -2.07 -24.92
C ASN A 684 -26.62 -0.90 -23.93
N GLY A 685 -26.51 -1.24 -22.66
CA GLY A 685 -26.37 -0.25 -21.60
C GLY A 685 -26.32 -0.89 -20.22
N VAL A 686 -26.96 -0.25 -19.23
CA VAL A 686 -26.99 -0.73 -17.85
C VAL A 686 -28.39 -0.64 -17.26
N VAL A 687 -28.77 -1.59 -16.40
CA VAL A 687 -30.04 -1.62 -15.65
C VAL A 687 -29.76 -1.59 -14.15
N GLY A 688 -30.48 -0.77 -13.41
CA GLY A 688 -30.27 -0.54 -11.97
C GLY A 688 -31.39 -1.12 -11.13
N GLU A 689 -31.16 -2.30 -10.54
CA GLU A 689 -32.10 -2.94 -9.63
C GLU A 689 -31.93 -2.39 -8.21
N ILE A 690 -33.03 -2.14 -7.49
CA ILE A 690 -32.95 -1.83 -6.05
C ILE A 690 -32.49 -3.10 -5.33
N THR A 691 -31.31 -3.08 -4.71
CA THR A 691 -30.85 -4.18 -3.84
C THR A 691 -30.12 -3.59 -2.64
N ASP A 692 -30.86 -3.35 -1.56
CA ASP A 692 -30.48 -2.34 -0.58
C ASP A 692 -30.46 -2.83 0.88
N MET A 693 -30.63 -4.13 1.08
CA MET A 693 -30.56 -4.76 2.42
C MET A 693 -29.11 -4.97 2.86
N ILE A 694 -28.83 -4.69 4.14
CA ILE A 694 -27.55 -5.00 4.77
C ILE A 694 -27.32 -6.52 4.77
N THR A 695 -26.17 -6.95 4.27
CA THR A 695 -25.68 -8.32 4.31
C THR A 695 -24.44 -8.37 5.19
N ILE A 696 -24.50 -9.12 6.29
CA ILE A 696 -23.36 -9.36 7.18
C ILE A 696 -22.45 -10.41 6.52
N LEU A 697 -21.18 -10.05 6.32
CA LEU A 697 -20.16 -10.91 5.72
C LEU A 697 -19.41 -11.73 6.77
N GLN A 698 -19.17 -11.14 7.96
CA GLN A 698 -18.51 -11.80 9.09
C GLN A 698 -19.29 -11.53 10.37
N GLN A 699 -19.64 -12.60 11.07
CA GLN A 699 -20.24 -12.53 12.40
C GLN A 699 -19.15 -12.39 13.48
N PRO A 700 -19.44 -11.76 14.63
CA PRO A 700 -18.60 -11.89 15.80
C PRO A 700 -18.61 -13.33 16.33
N GLU A 701 -17.61 -13.69 17.12
CA GLU A 701 -17.48 -15.01 17.76
C GLU A 701 -17.57 -14.91 19.29
N ASP A 702 -17.96 -16.01 19.93
CA ASP A 702 -17.94 -16.15 21.40
C ASP A 702 -16.52 -15.93 21.94
N ALA A 703 -16.39 -15.22 23.06
CA ALA A 703 -15.12 -14.94 23.70
C ALA A 703 -15.12 -15.36 25.17
N ALA A 704 -14.03 -16.01 25.59
CA ALA A 704 -13.80 -16.37 26.97
C ALA A 704 -12.34 -16.22 27.37
N GLY A 705 -12.10 -16.06 28.66
CA GLY A 705 -10.76 -15.92 29.21
C GLY A 705 -10.76 -15.54 30.68
N ILE A 706 -9.60 -15.16 31.18
CA ILE A 706 -9.44 -14.75 32.58
C ILE A 706 -9.74 -13.27 32.78
N ASP A 707 -9.91 -12.88 34.05
CA ASP A 707 -10.09 -11.48 34.44
C ASP A 707 -8.90 -10.61 34.01
N GLY A 708 -9.20 -9.46 33.39
CA GLY A 708 -8.24 -8.51 32.83
C GLY A 708 -7.74 -8.83 31.42
N LYS A 709 -8.17 -9.93 30.77
CA LYS A 709 -7.82 -10.22 29.38
C LYS A 709 -8.53 -9.25 28.43
N GLU A 710 -7.78 -8.59 27.57
CA GLU A 710 -8.33 -7.78 26.46
C GLU A 710 -8.86 -8.71 25.34
N ILE A 711 -10.07 -8.43 24.87
CA ILE A 711 -10.71 -9.11 23.73
C ILE A 711 -11.24 -8.09 22.73
N THR A 712 -11.36 -8.50 21.47
CA THR A 712 -11.94 -7.68 20.40
C THR A 712 -13.11 -8.43 19.75
N LEU A 713 -14.28 -7.79 19.68
CA LEU A 713 -15.40 -8.26 18.86
C LEU A 713 -15.44 -7.45 17.57
N SER A 714 -15.71 -8.09 16.44
CA SER A 714 -15.73 -7.45 15.12
C SER A 714 -16.89 -7.94 14.25
N VAL A 715 -17.35 -7.08 13.35
CA VAL A 715 -18.34 -7.39 12.31
C VAL A 715 -17.92 -6.76 11.00
N SER A 716 -18.18 -7.43 9.87
CA SER A 716 -18.08 -6.84 8.54
C SER A 716 -19.38 -7.04 7.76
N ALA A 717 -19.78 -6.03 6.96
CA ALA A 717 -21.03 -6.04 6.22
C ALA A 717 -20.95 -5.20 4.94
N VAL A 718 -21.92 -5.42 4.06
CA VAL A 718 -22.15 -4.65 2.82
C VAL A 718 -23.62 -4.25 2.73
N GLY A 719 -23.93 -3.09 2.14
CA GLY A 719 -25.27 -2.53 2.01
C GLY A 719 -25.23 -1.09 1.50
N ALA A 720 -26.38 -0.41 1.44
CA ALA A 720 -26.41 1.03 1.20
C ALA A 720 -25.65 1.78 2.31
N GLU A 721 -24.80 2.74 1.95
CA GLU A 721 -24.03 3.55 2.88
C GLU A 721 -24.80 4.85 3.27
N PRO A 722 -24.57 5.43 4.46
CA PRO A 722 -23.70 4.92 5.52
C PRO A 722 -24.32 3.70 6.24
N ILE A 723 -23.50 2.70 6.54
CA ILE A 723 -23.84 1.65 7.51
C ILE A 723 -23.38 2.11 8.90
N GLU A 724 -24.35 2.43 9.75
CA GLU A 724 -24.11 2.76 11.14
C GLU A 724 -24.06 1.48 11.98
N TYR A 725 -23.06 1.39 12.85
CA TYR A 725 -22.88 0.26 13.77
C TYR A 725 -23.29 0.69 15.17
N GLN A 726 -23.98 -0.19 15.88
CA GLN A 726 -24.27 0.00 17.30
C GLN A 726 -24.23 -1.35 18.00
N TRP A 727 -23.21 -1.53 18.84
CA TRP A 727 -23.07 -2.67 19.74
C TRP A 727 -23.96 -2.49 20.96
N TYR A 728 -24.55 -3.59 21.38
CA TYR A 728 -25.37 -3.73 22.57
C TYR A 728 -24.80 -4.83 23.46
N TYR A 729 -24.83 -4.57 24.76
CA TYR A 729 -24.59 -5.51 25.85
C TYR A 729 -25.94 -5.87 26.49
N SER A 730 -26.16 -7.17 26.68
CA SER A 730 -27.33 -7.72 27.35
C SER A 730 -26.94 -8.73 28.44
N GLN A 731 -27.82 -8.86 29.44
CA GLN A 731 -27.70 -9.88 30.49
C GLN A 731 -28.38 -11.19 30.11
N ASP A 732 -29.20 -11.22 29.06
CA ASP A 732 -29.80 -12.44 28.53
C ASP A 732 -29.43 -12.65 27.05
N SER A 733 -29.59 -13.88 26.57
CA SER A 733 -29.25 -14.24 25.19
C SER A 733 -30.36 -13.83 24.20
N ALA A 734 -31.00 -12.68 24.44
CA ALA A 734 -32.05 -12.13 23.62
C ALA A 734 -31.77 -10.65 23.32
N ARG A 735 -32.41 -10.14 22.26
CA ARG A 735 -32.35 -8.72 21.93
C ARG A 735 -33.55 -8.03 22.55
N SER A 736 -33.32 -6.94 23.26
CA SER A 736 -34.34 -6.15 23.90
C SER A 736 -34.09 -4.64 23.72
N GLU A 737 -35.16 -3.85 23.85
CA GLU A 737 -35.07 -2.39 23.72
C GLU A 737 -34.36 -1.73 24.92
N ASP A 738 -34.20 -2.44 26.04
CA ASP A 738 -33.51 -1.98 27.25
C ASP A 738 -32.04 -2.43 27.35
N ASP A 739 -31.51 -3.10 26.31
CA ASP A 739 -30.10 -3.49 26.23
C ASP A 739 -29.17 -2.26 26.18
N GLN A 740 -28.01 -2.37 26.82
CA GLN A 740 -27.10 -1.24 27.03
C GLN A 740 -26.18 -1.04 25.83
N GLN A 741 -25.94 0.20 25.41
CA GLN A 741 -25.00 0.48 24.32
C GLN A 741 -23.55 0.25 24.75
N ALA A 742 -22.79 -0.49 23.94
CA ALA A 742 -21.40 -0.87 24.23
C ALA A 742 -20.37 -0.20 23.31
N GLY A 743 -20.75 0.21 22.08
CA GLY A 743 -19.85 0.87 21.13
C GLY A 743 -20.53 1.15 19.79
N SER A 744 -19.94 1.99 18.94
CA SER A 744 -20.55 2.48 17.69
C SER A 744 -19.72 2.24 16.43
N GLU A 745 -18.61 1.51 16.55
CA GLU A 745 -17.73 1.19 15.44
C GLU A 745 -17.97 -0.25 14.97
N SER A 746 -17.37 -0.65 13.84
CA SER A 746 -17.40 -2.03 13.36
C SER A 746 -16.67 -3.02 14.29
N THR A 747 -15.89 -2.51 15.24
CA THR A 747 -15.22 -3.28 16.29
C THR A 747 -15.43 -2.68 17.68
N ILE A 748 -15.38 -3.50 18.73
CA ILE A 748 -15.27 -3.07 20.12
C ILE A 748 -14.18 -3.84 20.86
N GLU A 749 -13.45 -3.13 21.72
CA GLU A 749 -12.44 -3.71 22.62
C GLU A 749 -12.99 -3.77 24.04
N LEU A 750 -12.80 -4.90 24.70
CA LEU A 750 -13.30 -5.15 26.06
C LEU A 750 -12.20 -5.78 26.91
N ALA A 751 -12.00 -5.25 28.11
CA ALA A 751 -11.30 -5.96 29.17
C ALA A 751 -12.29 -6.92 29.86
N LEU A 752 -12.01 -8.22 29.82
CA LEU A 752 -12.82 -9.24 30.49
C LEU A 752 -12.85 -8.98 32.00
N SER A 753 -14.05 -8.91 32.55
CA SER A 753 -14.29 -8.83 33.98
C SER A 753 -15.70 -9.30 34.29
N GLN A 754 -16.00 -9.51 35.56
CA GLN A 754 -17.35 -9.88 35.99
C GLN A 754 -18.43 -8.85 35.61
N GLN A 755 -18.04 -7.59 35.33
CA GLN A 755 -18.96 -6.52 34.93
C GLN A 755 -19.29 -6.55 33.43
N ASN A 756 -18.36 -7.03 32.60
CA ASN A 756 -18.50 -7.07 31.15
C ASN A 756 -18.92 -8.46 30.64
N GLU A 757 -19.07 -9.43 31.55
CA GLU A 757 -19.62 -10.76 31.25
C GLU A 757 -21.10 -10.65 30.88
N GLY A 758 -21.49 -11.28 29.78
CA GLY A 758 -22.85 -11.26 29.24
C GLY A 758 -22.87 -11.51 27.74
N PHE A 759 -23.91 -11.01 27.09
CA PHE A 759 -24.16 -11.22 25.66
C PHE A 759 -23.98 -9.93 24.87
N TYR A 760 -23.39 -10.03 23.69
CA TYR A 760 -23.13 -8.90 22.81
C TYR A 760 -23.69 -9.15 21.41
N TYR A 761 -24.22 -8.11 20.80
CA TYR A 761 -24.58 -8.12 19.38
C TYR A 761 -24.44 -6.72 18.80
N CYS A 762 -24.26 -6.62 17.49
CA CYS A 762 -24.23 -5.37 16.77
C CYS A 762 -25.51 -5.22 15.93
N LYS A 763 -26.17 -4.08 16.05
CA LYS A 763 -27.17 -3.62 15.09
C LYS A 763 -26.46 -2.80 14.02
N LEU A 764 -26.63 -3.21 12.78
CA LEU A 764 -26.21 -2.46 11.61
C LEU A 764 -27.44 -1.78 11.05
N GLN A 765 -27.36 -0.48 10.77
CA GLN A 765 -28.46 0.31 10.25
C GLN A 765 -27.99 1.09 9.03
N ASN A 766 -28.80 1.06 7.97
CA ASN A 766 -28.65 1.92 6.82
C ASN A 766 -30.02 2.54 6.47
N PRO A 767 -30.12 3.41 5.46
CA PRO A 767 -31.40 4.03 5.08
C PRO A 767 -32.52 3.03 4.73
N GLU A 768 -32.17 1.79 4.42
CA GLU A 768 -33.03 0.80 3.78
C GLU A 768 -33.48 -0.30 4.76
N GLY A 769 -32.79 -0.44 5.89
CA GLY A 769 -33.17 -1.37 6.93
C GLY A 769 -32.10 -1.55 8.01
N SER A 770 -32.37 -2.52 8.89
CA SER A 770 -31.39 -2.97 9.87
C SER A 770 -31.11 -4.45 9.70
N ALA A 771 -29.85 -4.81 9.91
CA ALA A 771 -29.43 -6.17 10.15
C ALA A 771 -28.85 -6.26 11.56
N TYR A 772 -28.83 -7.46 12.11
CA TYR A 772 -28.27 -7.71 13.43
C TYR A 772 -27.33 -8.89 13.33
N THR A 773 -26.17 -8.78 13.97
CA THR A 773 -25.26 -9.91 14.10
C THR A 773 -25.88 -11.01 14.94
N ASP A 774 -25.29 -12.20 14.88
CA ASP A 774 -25.54 -13.21 15.90
C ASP A 774 -25.17 -12.66 17.29
N ILE A 775 -25.85 -13.18 18.32
CA ILE A 775 -25.56 -12.84 19.71
C ILE A 775 -24.39 -13.73 20.15
N VAL A 776 -23.32 -13.10 20.62
CA VAL A 776 -22.14 -13.79 21.13
C VAL A 776 -22.04 -13.63 22.65
N SER A 777 -21.55 -14.67 23.30
CA SER A 777 -21.27 -14.69 24.73
C SER A 777 -19.84 -14.25 25.00
N VAL A 778 -19.71 -13.34 25.96
CA VAL A 778 -18.44 -12.90 26.52
C VAL A 778 -18.46 -13.31 27.98
N ARG A 779 -17.57 -14.22 28.38
CA ARG A 779 -17.59 -14.78 29.74
C ARG A 779 -16.21 -14.94 30.35
N LEU A 780 -16.17 -15.00 31.67
CA LEU A 780 -14.97 -15.48 32.35
C LEU A 780 -14.88 -17.01 32.24
N ALA A 781 -13.67 -17.51 32.03
CA ALA A 781 -13.38 -18.93 32.12
C ALA A 781 -13.58 -19.36 33.58
N ASN A 782 -14.44 -20.33 33.81
CA ASN A 782 -14.76 -20.76 35.16
C ASN A 782 -13.58 -21.54 35.74
N LYS A 783 -13.03 -21.04 36.85
CA LYS A 783 -12.07 -21.80 37.65
C LYS A 783 -12.80 -22.90 38.41
N MET A 784 -12.90 -24.09 37.81
CA MET A 784 -13.63 -25.24 38.31
C MET A 784 -13.05 -25.87 39.57
N ALA A 785 -11.74 -25.71 39.79
CA ALA A 785 -11.03 -26.18 40.97
C ALA A 785 -9.76 -25.33 41.19
N HIS A 786 -9.40 -25.10 42.45
CA HIS A 786 -8.15 -24.44 42.83
C HIS A 786 -7.65 -24.99 44.17
N TRP A 787 -6.56 -25.76 44.14
CA TRP A 787 -5.87 -26.22 45.34
C TRP A 787 -4.55 -25.45 45.48
N THR A 788 -4.40 -24.67 46.55
CA THR A 788 -3.15 -23.94 46.80
C THR A 788 -2.03 -24.87 47.27
N LEU A 789 -2.38 -25.96 47.96
CA LEU A 789 -1.45 -26.93 48.54
C LEU A 789 -0.61 -26.36 49.70
N ASP A 790 -1.16 -25.37 50.40
CA ASP A 790 -0.62 -24.81 51.62
C ASP A 790 -0.99 -25.62 52.87
N ASN A 791 -0.09 -25.68 53.86
CA ASN A 791 -0.42 -26.18 55.20
C ASN A 791 -1.03 -25.07 56.07
N ASP A 792 -2.13 -24.50 55.60
CA ASP A 792 -2.93 -23.54 56.34
C ASP A 792 -4.42 -23.89 56.25
N SER A 793 -5.25 -23.14 56.96
CA SER A 793 -6.69 -23.39 57.03
C SER A 793 -7.45 -23.22 55.71
N SER A 794 -6.82 -22.63 54.69
CA SER A 794 -7.38 -22.48 53.34
C SER A 794 -6.90 -23.55 52.38
N GLY A 795 -5.70 -24.10 52.57
CA GLY A 795 -5.10 -25.11 51.69
C GLY A 795 -5.25 -26.55 52.17
N PHE A 796 -5.33 -26.82 53.48
CA PHE A 796 -5.33 -28.17 54.04
C PHE A 796 -6.06 -28.30 55.39
N ASP A 797 -6.92 -29.30 55.54
CA ASP A 797 -7.70 -29.54 56.77
C ASP A 797 -7.15 -30.64 57.70
N GLY A 798 -6.01 -31.24 57.34
CA GLY A 798 -5.46 -32.42 58.02
C GLY A 798 -5.72 -33.74 57.29
N SER A 799 -6.60 -33.76 56.29
CA SER A 799 -6.97 -34.95 55.51
C SER A 799 -7.16 -34.70 54.00
N SER A 800 -7.47 -33.47 53.60
CA SER A 800 -7.77 -33.12 52.21
C SER A 800 -7.12 -31.80 51.83
N TYR A 801 -6.63 -31.70 50.59
CA TYR A 801 -6.29 -30.42 49.97
C TYR A 801 -7.58 -29.71 49.59
N LEU A 802 -7.79 -28.51 50.12
CA LEU A 802 -9.06 -27.81 50.01
C LEU A 802 -9.17 -27.07 48.69
N ASP A 803 -10.32 -27.19 48.03
CA ASP A 803 -10.64 -26.43 46.84
C ASP A 803 -11.13 -25.02 47.23
N ILE A 804 -10.35 -24.00 46.90
CA ILE A 804 -10.70 -22.60 47.20
C ILE A 804 -11.54 -21.95 46.08
N SER A 805 -11.82 -22.66 44.99
CA SER A 805 -12.64 -22.13 43.90
C SER A 805 -14.07 -21.79 44.33
N SER A 806 -14.69 -20.82 43.67
CA SER A 806 -16.10 -20.46 43.90
C SER A 806 -17.06 -21.25 43.01
N TYR A 807 -16.59 -22.22 42.23
CA TYR A 807 -17.36 -22.87 41.19
C TYR A 807 -18.02 -24.18 41.68
N GLY A 808 -19.33 -24.12 41.90
CA GLY A 808 -20.13 -25.31 42.23
C GLY A 808 -19.79 -25.92 43.59
N GLU A 809 -19.90 -27.25 43.68
CA GLU A 809 -19.52 -28.01 44.88
C GLU A 809 -18.00 -28.04 45.03
N LYS A 810 -17.52 -27.84 46.26
CA LYS A 810 -16.10 -27.88 46.60
C LYS A 810 -15.50 -29.24 46.23
N ARG A 811 -14.41 -29.20 45.46
CA ARG A 811 -13.71 -30.40 44.97
C ARG A 811 -12.49 -30.72 45.84
N ASP A 812 -12.69 -30.77 47.15
CA ASP A 812 -11.61 -31.08 48.11
C ASP A 812 -10.97 -32.43 47.75
N ALA A 813 -9.65 -32.45 47.62
CA ALA A 813 -8.91 -33.62 47.19
C ALA A 813 -8.43 -34.41 48.41
N VAL A 814 -9.02 -35.59 48.64
CA VAL A 814 -8.70 -36.44 49.80
C VAL A 814 -7.31 -37.03 49.64
N VAL A 815 -6.43 -36.79 50.61
CA VAL A 815 -5.02 -37.22 50.59
C VAL A 815 -4.90 -38.70 50.92
N GLU A 816 -4.14 -39.42 50.11
CA GLU A 816 -3.74 -40.80 50.33
C GLU A 816 -2.33 -40.85 50.92
N GLY A 817 -2.23 -41.32 52.17
CA GLY A 817 -0.97 -41.35 52.93
C GLY A 817 -0.83 -40.17 53.90
N SER A 818 0.38 -39.65 54.04
CA SER A 818 0.75 -38.43 54.76
C SER A 818 0.90 -37.24 53.81
N ALA A 819 0.46 -36.06 54.26
CA ALA A 819 0.74 -34.79 53.61
C ALA A 819 2.01 -34.18 54.23
N ASP A 820 3.07 -34.08 53.42
CA ASP A 820 4.30 -33.38 53.76
C ASP A 820 4.36 -32.07 52.95
N PHE A 821 4.80 -30.99 53.60
CA PHE A 821 4.82 -29.65 52.99
C PHE A 821 6.23 -29.04 52.97
N ALA A 822 6.52 -28.24 51.94
CA ALA A 822 7.74 -27.46 51.81
C ALA A 822 7.44 -26.05 51.30
N ASP A 823 8.44 -25.19 51.15
CA ASP A 823 8.26 -23.87 50.53
C ASP A 823 7.73 -24.03 49.09
N GLY A 824 6.81 -23.15 48.70
CA GLY A 824 6.18 -23.13 47.38
C GLY A 824 7.14 -22.68 46.27
N ALA A 825 6.59 -22.53 45.06
CA ALA A 825 7.37 -22.07 43.89
C ALA A 825 7.88 -20.63 44.04
N CYS A 826 7.17 -19.81 44.80
CA CYS A 826 7.60 -18.48 45.21
C CYS A 826 6.94 -18.09 46.53
N ALA A 827 7.46 -17.03 47.17
CA ALA A 827 6.98 -16.60 48.49
C ALA A 827 5.49 -16.22 48.51
N GLN A 828 4.96 -15.75 47.38
CA GLN A 828 3.55 -15.36 47.22
C GLN A 828 2.59 -16.55 47.21
N LEU A 829 3.07 -17.74 46.83
CA LEU A 829 2.28 -18.96 46.77
C LEU A 829 2.31 -19.77 48.07
N GLY A 830 3.15 -19.39 49.04
CA GLY A 830 3.19 -20.05 50.35
C GLY A 830 3.99 -21.36 50.32
N GLN A 831 3.30 -22.48 50.49
CA GLN A 831 3.85 -23.83 50.63
C GLN A 831 3.38 -24.75 49.50
N SER A 832 4.06 -25.88 49.36
CA SER A 832 3.78 -26.92 48.37
C SER A 832 3.58 -28.28 49.00
N ALA A 833 2.83 -29.16 48.35
CA ALA A 833 2.65 -30.53 48.77
C ALA A 833 3.71 -31.46 48.15
N PHE A 834 4.36 -32.27 48.98
CA PHE A 834 5.30 -33.30 48.54
C PHE A 834 4.56 -34.58 48.18
N ILE A 835 4.78 -35.07 46.95
CA ILE A 835 4.19 -36.28 46.41
C ILE A 835 5.30 -37.30 46.15
N GLN A 836 5.06 -38.53 46.61
CA GLN A 836 5.95 -39.65 46.34
C GLN A 836 5.15 -40.93 46.13
N LYS A 837 5.86 -42.02 45.83
CA LYS A 837 5.21 -43.30 45.57
C LYS A 837 4.38 -43.76 46.78
N ASN A 838 3.09 -44.00 46.53
CA ASN A 838 2.08 -44.38 47.53
C ASN A 838 1.81 -43.35 48.65
N ASP A 839 2.18 -42.07 48.49
CA ASP A 839 2.10 -41.10 49.59
C ASP A 839 1.91 -39.66 49.08
N GLY A 840 1.11 -38.85 49.78
CA GLY A 840 0.91 -37.41 49.52
C GLY A 840 0.01 -37.03 48.33
N TYR A 841 -0.30 -37.96 47.42
CA TYR A 841 -1.23 -37.72 46.30
C TYR A 841 -2.69 -37.73 46.78
N ALA A 842 -3.61 -37.17 45.99
CA ALA A 842 -5.00 -37.01 46.38
C ALA A 842 -6.01 -37.28 45.26
N TYR A 843 -7.26 -37.54 45.64
CA TYR A 843 -8.39 -37.72 44.73
C TYR A 843 -9.49 -36.70 44.99
N ALA A 844 -9.87 -35.96 43.95
CA ALA A 844 -10.89 -34.91 43.98
C ALA A 844 -12.25 -35.38 43.43
N GLY A 845 -12.58 -36.67 43.59
CA GLY A 845 -13.86 -37.26 43.16
C GLY A 845 -14.05 -37.43 41.64
N PRO A 846 -15.20 -37.97 41.20
CA PRO A 846 -15.39 -38.50 39.84
C PRO A 846 -15.78 -37.47 38.76
N TRP A 847 -15.75 -36.17 39.04
CA TRP A 847 -16.24 -35.13 38.13
C TRP A 847 -15.44 -34.99 36.84
N ASN A 848 -16.11 -34.66 35.73
CA ASN A 848 -15.46 -34.54 34.42
C ASN A 848 -15.19 -33.06 34.06
N PRO A 849 -13.93 -32.62 33.94
CA PRO A 849 -13.60 -31.24 33.58
C PRO A 849 -14.02 -30.85 32.16
N LEU A 850 -14.27 -31.82 31.28
CA LEU A 850 -14.70 -31.58 29.90
C LEU A 850 -16.23 -31.59 29.74
N GLU A 851 -17.00 -31.80 30.81
CA GLU A 851 -18.44 -32.07 30.72
C GLU A 851 -19.25 -30.89 30.17
N THR A 852 -18.93 -29.67 30.60
CA THR A 852 -19.73 -28.48 30.29
C THR A 852 -19.44 -27.91 28.90
N THR A 853 -18.15 -27.77 28.55
CA THR A 853 -17.70 -27.04 27.36
C THR A 853 -16.98 -27.93 26.35
N GLY A 854 -16.64 -29.16 26.72
CA GLY A 854 -15.70 -29.98 25.96
C GLY A 854 -14.27 -29.45 25.98
N LYS A 855 -13.98 -28.43 26.79
CA LYS A 855 -12.70 -27.72 26.86
C LYS A 855 -12.19 -27.67 28.29
N MET A 856 -10.87 -27.70 28.46
CA MET A 856 -10.26 -27.40 29.75
C MET A 856 -8.84 -26.86 29.62
N THR A 857 -8.42 -26.11 30.64
CA THR A 857 -7.03 -25.76 30.90
C THR A 857 -6.72 -26.11 32.34
N MET A 858 -5.58 -26.73 32.59
CA MET A 858 -5.10 -26.93 33.95
C MET A 858 -3.71 -26.32 34.08
N THR A 859 -3.51 -25.50 35.11
CA THR A 859 -2.23 -24.87 35.43
C THR A 859 -1.73 -25.37 36.77
N MET A 860 -0.42 -25.52 36.93
CA MET A 860 0.21 -25.91 38.19
C MET A 860 1.68 -25.53 38.22
N TRP A 861 2.22 -25.39 39.41
CA TRP A 861 3.65 -25.47 39.63
C TRP A 861 4.04 -26.89 40.01
N LEU A 862 5.12 -27.39 39.42
CA LEU A 862 5.67 -28.69 39.80
C LEU A 862 7.20 -28.62 39.90
N LYS A 863 7.75 -29.33 40.88
CA LYS A 863 9.19 -29.50 41.09
C LYS A 863 9.53 -30.97 41.07
N TRP A 864 10.01 -31.46 39.94
CA TRP A 864 10.26 -32.89 39.76
C TRP A 864 11.58 -33.30 40.41
N LYS A 865 11.58 -34.34 41.24
CA LYS A 865 12.73 -34.63 42.12
C LYS A 865 13.86 -35.41 41.44
N GLU A 866 13.52 -36.49 40.73
CA GLU A 866 14.48 -37.36 40.04
C GLU A 866 13.75 -38.38 39.14
N ASN A 867 14.46 -38.89 38.12
CA ASN A 867 13.99 -39.98 37.28
C ASN A 867 14.14 -41.34 37.97
N LEU A 868 13.01 -41.97 38.30
CA LEU A 868 12.97 -43.28 38.95
C LEU A 868 12.95 -44.47 37.95
N GLY A 869 13.06 -44.21 36.64
CA GLY A 869 13.04 -45.24 35.59
C GLY A 869 11.67 -45.92 35.43
N ASN A 870 10.60 -45.33 35.96
CA ASN A 870 9.22 -45.76 35.82
C ASN A 870 8.31 -44.60 35.39
N TRP A 871 7.10 -44.94 34.93
CA TRP A 871 6.09 -43.93 34.60
C TRP A 871 5.59 -43.26 35.86
N GLN A 872 5.58 -41.93 35.86
CA GLN A 872 5.02 -41.10 36.93
C GLN A 872 3.83 -40.32 36.36
N VAL A 873 2.78 -40.11 37.15
CA VAL A 873 1.55 -39.42 36.73
C VAL A 873 1.37 -38.20 37.61
N VAL A 874 1.30 -37.03 36.99
CA VAL A 874 1.08 -35.75 37.66
C VAL A 874 -0.41 -35.58 37.95
N THR A 875 -1.27 -35.87 36.98
CA THR A 875 -2.72 -35.78 37.11
C THR A 875 -3.41 -36.61 36.02
N GLY A 876 -4.70 -36.85 36.18
CA GLY A 876 -5.54 -37.46 35.16
C GLY A 876 -6.81 -38.06 35.75
N LYS A 877 -7.59 -38.70 34.88
CA LYS A 877 -8.78 -39.48 35.26
C LYS A 877 -8.61 -40.90 34.75
N LYS A 878 -8.26 -41.80 35.65
CA LYS A 878 -7.98 -43.21 35.34
C LYS A 878 -8.25 -44.11 36.54
N ASP A 879 -8.89 -45.24 36.30
CA ASP A 879 -9.05 -46.32 37.26
C ASP A 879 -8.70 -47.69 36.62
N SER A 880 -9.19 -48.78 37.23
CA SER A 880 -9.02 -50.14 36.72
C SER A 880 -9.76 -50.41 35.40
N ASP A 881 -10.85 -49.68 35.14
CA ASP A 881 -11.79 -49.97 34.06
C ASP A 881 -11.52 -49.13 32.82
N GLY A 882 -10.81 -48.02 32.96
CA GLY A 882 -10.41 -47.20 31.82
C GLY A 882 -9.62 -45.94 32.20
N GLU A 883 -9.54 -45.01 31.25
CA GLU A 883 -9.05 -43.65 31.49
C GLU A 883 -9.76 -42.67 30.55
N LEU A 884 -9.77 -41.39 30.91
CA LEU A 884 -10.11 -40.29 30.02
C LEU A 884 -8.83 -39.67 29.45
N TYR A 885 -7.95 -39.19 30.32
CA TYR A 885 -6.63 -38.66 29.98
C TYR A 885 -5.69 -38.79 31.18
N ARG A 886 -4.38 -38.66 30.92
CA ARG A 886 -3.37 -38.45 31.95
C ARG A 886 -2.31 -37.47 31.47
N LEU A 887 -1.78 -36.70 32.41
CA LEU A 887 -0.51 -35.99 32.29
C LEU A 887 0.55 -36.84 33.00
N SER A 888 1.49 -37.41 32.25
CA SER A 888 2.48 -38.36 32.76
C SER A 888 3.89 -37.96 32.37
N ILE A 889 4.88 -38.42 33.12
CA ILE A 889 6.31 -38.28 32.83
C ILE A 889 6.84 -39.61 32.31
N LYS A 890 7.49 -39.55 31.14
CA LYS A 890 8.06 -40.70 30.44
C LYS A 890 9.36 -41.17 31.13
N PRO A 891 9.56 -42.49 31.39
CA PRO A 891 10.70 -42.98 32.16
C PRO A 891 12.08 -42.83 31.51
N ASP A 892 12.15 -42.80 30.19
CA ASP A 892 13.38 -42.81 29.38
C ASP A 892 13.86 -41.40 29.02
N GLU A 893 12.93 -40.47 28.78
CA GLU A 893 13.23 -39.13 28.30
C GLU A 893 12.87 -38.02 29.30
N SER A 894 12.29 -38.35 30.46
CA SER A 894 11.83 -37.37 31.45
C SER A 894 10.81 -36.36 30.90
N LEU A 895 10.11 -36.74 29.82
CA LEU A 895 9.20 -35.87 29.08
C LEU A 895 7.77 -35.95 29.63
N LEU A 896 7.18 -34.79 29.88
CA LEU A 896 5.74 -34.68 30.10
C LEU A 896 4.98 -35.05 28.82
N ASN A 897 3.88 -35.79 28.98
CA ASN A 897 2.98 -36.12 27.88
C ASN A 897 1.53 -36.16 28.34
N LEU A 898 0.64 -35.70 27.46
CA LEU A 898 -0.79 -35.58 27.66
C LEU A 898 -1.55 -36.49 26.70
N GLY A 899 -2.40 -37.37 27.25
CA GLY A 899 -3.31 -38.22 26.48
C GLY A 899 -3.64 -39.52 27.21
N LYS A 900 -4.33 -40.45 26.54
CA LYS A 900 -4.56 -41.81 27.06
C LYS A 900 -3.33 -42.73 26.87
N SER A 901 -3.34 -43.93 27.48
CA SER A 901 -2.26 -44.92 27.40
C SER A 901 -1.90 -45.26 25.96
N SER A 902 -2.92 -45.44 25.12
CA SER A 902 -2.82 -45.94 23.75
C SER A 902 -3.53 -44.99 22.80
N GLY A 903 -2.77 -44.19 22.06
CA GLY A 903 -3.30 -43.22 21.11
C GLY A 903 -2.32 -42.09 20.85
N ALA A 904 -2.77 -41.06 20.13
CA ALA A 904 -2.03 -39.83 19.94
C ALA A 904 -1.83 -39.13 21.30
N LYS A 905 -0.67 -38.46 21.45
CA LYS A 905 -0.27 -37.78 22.67
C LYS A 905 0.43 -36.48 22.30
N VAL A 906 0.23 -35.47 23.13
CA VAL A 906 1.04 -34.25 23.12
C VAL A 906 2.25 -34.51 23.99
N PHE A 907 3.44 -34.27 23.46
CA PHE A 907 4.68 -34.32 24.24
C PHE A 907 5.14 -32.90 24.51
N ALA A 908 5.58 -32.66 25.73
CA ALA A 908 6.13 -31.38 26.13
C ALA A 908 7.36 -30.99 25.29
N PRO A 909 7.63 -29.69 25.14
CA PRO A 909 8.69 -29.17 24.26
C PRO A 909 10.12 -29.39 24.80
N GLY A 910 10.29 -30.14 25.90
CA GLY A 910 11.56 -30.48 26.50
C GLY A 910 11.40 -31.31 27.78
N PRO A 911 12.45 -32.01 28.23
CA PRO A 911 12.42 -32.79 29.46
C PRO A 911 12.18 -31.88 30.68
N LEU A 912 11.60 -32.43 31.74
CA LEU A 912 11.49 -31.71 33.00
C LEU A 912 12.87 -31.57 33.68
N PRO A 913 13.26 -30.35 34.10
CA PRO A 913 14.48 -30.16 34.88
C PRO A 913 14.34 -30.79 36.27
N GLU A 914 15.40 -31.47 36.71
CA GLU A 914 15.45 -32.14 38.00
C GLU A 914 15.72 -31.13 39.12
N GLY A 915 14.85 -31.08 40.12
CA GLY A 915 15.02 -30.25 41.31
C GLY A 915 14.68 -28.78 41.12
N GLU A 916 14.01 -28.40 40.02
CA GLU A 916 13.63 -27.02 39.69
C GLU A 916 12.11 -26.86 39.60
N TRP A 917 11.61 -25.67 39.96
CA TRP A 917 10.20 -25.33 39.83
C TRP A 917 9.88 -24.97 38.38
N VAL A 918 8.85 -25.62 37.84
CA VAL A 918 8.33 -25.37 36.50
C VAL A 918 6.85 -25.03 36.60
N PHE A 919 6.43 -23.93 35.98
CA PHE A 919 5.01 -23.67 35.78
C PHE A 919 4.55 -24.39 34.52
N VAL A 920 3.59 -25.28 34.67
CA VAL A 920 3.05 -26.10 33.58
C VAL A 920 1.58 -25.78 33.39
N ALA A 921 1.20 -25.51 32.15
CA ALA A 921 -0.20 -25.51 31.75
C ALA A 921 -0.43 -26.57 30.67
N PHE A 922 -1.58 -27.21 30.70
CA PHE A 922 -2.02 -28.03 29.56
C PHE A 922 -3.47 -27.77 29.23
N THR A 923 -3.80 -27.90 27.95
CA THR A 923 -5.14 -27.67 27.43
C THR A 923 -5.65 -28.92 26.73
N LEU A 924 -6.96 -29.10 26.78
CA LEU A 924 -7.66 -30.12 26.01
C LEU A 924 -8.89 -29.49 25.37
N ASP A 925 -9.02 -29.64 24.06
CA ASP A 925 -10.24 -29.35 23.31
C ASP A 925 -10.76 -30.65 22.70
N SER A 926 -11.96 -31.04 23.08
CA SER A 926 -12.67 -32.21 22.57
C SER A 926 -13.85 -31.87 21.66
N THR A 927 -14.03 -30.59 21.32
CA THR A 927 -15.14 -30.11 20.48
C THR A 927 -14.87 -30.35 18.99
N ALA A 928 -13.60 -30.44 18.59
CA ALA A 928 -13.19 -30.81 17.25
C ALA A 928 -13.36 -32.32 16.98
N ALA A 929 -13.43 -32.70 15.70
CA ALA A 929 -13.57 -34.09 15.27
C ALA A 929 -12.43 -34.99 15.81
N ASP A 930 -11.22 -34.45 15.87
CA ASP A 930 -10.07 -35.03 16.53
C ASP A 930 -9.70 -34.14 17.73
N PRO A 931 -9.65 -34.67 18.98
CA PRO A 931 -9.29 -33.85 20.13
C PRO A 931 -7.87 -33.32 20.02
N VAL A 932 -7.67 -32.10 20.46
CA VAL A 932 -6.37 -31.42 20.40
C VAL A 932 -5.94 -31.00 21.80
N GLY A 933 -4.64 -30.92 22.02
CA GLY A 933 -4.12 -30.44 23.29
C GLY A 933 -2.80 -29.70 23.13
N SER A 934 -2.52 -28.88 24.12
CA SER A 934 -1.26 -28.17 24.24
C SER A 934 -0.62 -28.44 25.59
N ILE A 935 0.70 -28.37 25.64
CA ILE A 935 1.47 -28.29 26.88
C ILE A 935 2.33 -27.02 26.80
N TYR A 936 2.26 -26.21 27.84
CA TYR A 936 3.05 -25.00 28.07
C TYR A 936 3.95 -25.27 29.28
N MET A 937 5.22 -24.92 29.17
CA MET A 937 6.20 -25.01 30.25
C MET A 937 6.90 -23.67 30.39
N ILE A 938 6.92 -23.11 31.60
CA ILE A 938 7.71 -21.92 31.93
C ILE A 938 8.75 -22.34 32.96
N THR A 939 10.02 -22.21 32.60
CA THR A 939 11.17 -22.40 33.50
C THR A 939 11.85 -21.05 33.74
N GLU A 940 12.60 -20.91 34.83
CA GLU A 940 13.33 -19.67 35.10
C GLU A 940 14.40 -19.40 34.04
N ASP A 941 15.10 -20.43 33.58
CA ASP A 941 16.25 -20.31 32.69
C ASP A 941 15.87 -20.23 31.20
N GLU A 942 14.78 -20.88 30.79
CA GLU A 942 14.43 -21.02 29.36
C GLU A 942 13.12 -20.31 28.96
N GLY A 943 12.43 -19.68 29.91
CA GLY A 943 11.18 -18.97 29.64
C GLY A 943 10.03 -19.89 29.21
N LEU A 944 9.08 -19.35 28.45
CA LEU A 944 7.89 -20.08 27.98
C LEU A 944 8.24 -20.94 26.75
N LYS A 945 7.97 -22.24 26.85
CA LYS A 945 7.99 -23.20 25.74
C LYS A 945 6.62 -23.82 25.57
N THR A 946 6.20 -24.06 24.33
CA THR A 946 4.89 -24.62 24.02
C THR A 946 4.99 -25.77 23.01
N SER A 947 4.05 -26.71 23.11
CA SER A 947 3.89 -27.81 22.16
C SER A 947 2.41 -28.05 21.94
N TYR A 948 2.00 -28.30 20.70
CA TYR A 948 0.62 -28.58 20.32
C TYR A 948 0.57 -29.83 19.43
N SER A 949 -0.41 -30.70 19.65
CA SER A 949 -0.65 -31.87 18.81
C SER A 949 -2.08 -32.38 18.97
N GLU A 950 -2.51 -33.21 18.01
CA GLU A 950 -3.67 -34.08 18.21
C GLU A 950 -3.43 -35.00 19.41
N THR A 951 -4.49 -35.25 20.18
CA THR A 951 -4.44 -36.13 21.34
C THR A 951 -5.63 -37.07 21.35
N SER A 952 -5.44 -38.24 21.94
CA SER A 952 -6.51 -39.21 22.09
C SER A 952 -7.06 -39.21 23.51
N LEU A 953 -8.36 -38.93 23.61
CA LEU A 953 -9.13 -39.10 24.83
C LEU A 953 -9.74 -40.50 24.90
N GLY A 954 -9.87 -41.01 26.12
CA GLY A 954 -10.64 -42.21 26.42
C GLY A 954 -12.09 -41.86 26.79
N VAL A 955 -12.84 -42.85 27.27
CA VAL A 955 -14.29 -42.71 27.52
C VAL A 955 -14.67 -42.78 28.99
N LYS A 956 -13.69 -42.99 29.89
CA LYS A 956 -13.92 -43.20 31.33
C LYS A 956 -13.99 -41.85 32.07
N THR A 957 -15.13 -41.19 31.97
CA THR A 957 -15.35 -39.85 32.53
C THR A 957 -15.62 -39.84 34.05
N ASP A 958 -15.97 -40.99 34.63
CA ASP A 958 -16.37 -41.18 36.03
C ASP A 958 -15.23 -41.68 36.95
N ALA A 959 -14.01 -41.86 36.44
CA ALA A 959 -12.85 -42.18 37.29
C ALA A 959 -12.46 -40.96 38.15
N ASP A 960 -11.95 -41.17 39.37
CA ASP A 960 -11.55 -40.04 40.22
C ASP A 960 -10.50 -39.13 39.58
N PHE A 961 -10.65 -37.82 39.77
CA PHE A 961 -9.69 -36.82 39.35
C PHE A 961 -8.48 -36.85 40.28
N GLY A 962 -7.33 -37.20 39.73
CA GLY A 962 -6.09 -37.35 40.47
C GLY A 962 -5.28 -36.07 40.57
N VAL A 963 -4.85 -35.70 41.79
CA VAL A 963 -3.85 -34.65 42.06
C VAL A 963 -2.58 -35.33 42.56
N GLY A 964 -1.50 -35.25 41.78
CA GLY A 964 -0.23 -35.93 42.08
C GLY A 964 -0.19 -37.42 41.74
N SER A 965 -1.30 -38.03 41.34
CA SER A 965 -1.35 -39.42 40.87
C SER A 965 -2.73 -39.78 40.34
N VAL A 966 -2.83 -40.87 39.57
CA VAL A 966 -4.10 -41.60 39.36
C VAL A 966 -4.12 -42.98 40.02
N ARG A 967 -2.95 -43.46 40.49
CA ARG A 967 -2.79 -44.74 41.18
C ARG A 967 -1.49 -44.74 41.99
N ALA A 968 -1.53 -45.29 43.20
CA ALA A 968 -0.42 -45.29 44.15
C ALA A 968 0.95 -45.67 43.56
N SER A 969 0.99 -46.67 42.67
CA SER A 969 2.24 -47.22 42.11
C SER A 969 2.94 -46.33 41.08
N SER A 970 2.29 -45.28 40.58
CA SER A 970 2.83 -44.36 39.58
C SER A 970 2.61 -42.89 39.95
N SER A 971 2.60 -42.58 41.26
CA SER A 971 2.52 -41.19 41.73
C SER A 971 3.69 -40.37 41.24
N PHE A 972 3.45 -39.06 41.09
CA PHE A 972 4.49 -38.06 40.88
C PHE A 972 5.55 -38.14 41.99
N ASN A 973 6.80 -37.86 41.64
CA ASN A 973 7.92 -37.85 42.56
C ASN A 973 8.47 -36.42 42.64
N GLY A 974 7.94 -35.59 43.54
CA GLY A 974 8.27 -34.17 43.58
C GLY A 974 7.26 -33.33 44.36
N TRP A 975 7.32 -32.01 44.20
CA TRP A 975 6.41 -31.08 44.84
C TRP A 975 5.40 -30.51 43.84
N LEU A 976 4.14 -30.35 44.26
CA LEU A 976 3.10 -29.67 43.51
C LEU A 976 2.63 -28.44 44.29
N ASP A 977 2.29 -27.39 43.56
CA ASP A 977 1.84 -26.12 44.13
C ASP A 977 0.84 -25.44 43.17
N ASP A 978 -0.12 -24.69 43.73
CA ASP A 978 -1.09 -23.83 43.04
C ASP A 978 -1.76 -24.47 41.80
N VAL A 979 -2.46 -25.57 42.03
CA VAL A 979 -3.13 -26.35 40.97
C VAL A 979 -4.51 -25.75 40.68
N ARG A 980 -4.73 -25.30 39.43
CA ARG A 980 -5.98 -24.67 38.98
C ARG A 980 -6.55 -25.39 37.76
N VAL A 981 -7.87 -25.54 37.70
CA VAL A 981 -8.57 -26.12 36.54
C VAL A 981 -9.62 -25.14 36.03
N TYR A 982 -9.60 -24.85 34.73
CA TYR A 982 -10.50 -23.95 34.02
C TYR A 982 -11.33 -24.72 33.00
N ASP A 983 -12.58 -24.29 32.76
CA ASP A 983 -13.52 -24.91 31.82
C ASP A 983 -13.34 -24.45 30.36
N ASP A 984 -12.18 -23.91 30.00
CA ASP A 984 -11.91 -23.40 28.66
C ASP A 984 -10.46 -23.64 28.24
N VAL A 985 -10.17 -23.51 26.95
CA VAL A 985 -8.80 -23.47 26.40
C VAL A 985 -8.26 -22.05 26.52
N LEU A 986 -7.37 -21.84 27.48
CA LEU A 986 -6.70 -20.55 27.68
C LEU A 986 -5.56 -20.40 26.68
N ASP A 987 -5.47 -19.22 26.10
CA ASP A 987 -4.38 -18.83 25.20
C ASP A 987 -3.08 -18.54 25.96
N GLN A 988 -2.00 -18.33 25.20
CA GLN A 988 -0.68 -17.99 25.73
C GLN A 988 -0.71 -16.78 26.66
N ASN A 989 -1.42 -15.70 26.29
CA ASN A 989 -1.51 -14.49 27.10
C ASN A 989 -2.20 -14.72 28.44
N SER A 990 -3.27 -15.51 28.46
CA SER A 990 -3.95 -15.89 29.70
C SER A 990 -3.05 -16.73 30.59
N ILE A 991 -2.31 -17.68 30.01
CA ILE A 991 -1.39 -18.55 30.74
C ILE A 991 -0.23 -17.75 31.35
N THR A 992 0.39 -16.85 30.59
CA THR A 992 1.48 -15.99 31.09
C THR A 992 0.99 -14.97 32.10
N THR A 993 -0.26 -14.48 31.96
CA THR A 993 -0.89 -13.62 32.97
C THR A 993 -1.12 -14.38 34.28
N ILE A 994 -1.57 -15.64 34.24
CA ILE A 994 -1.68 -16.48 35.45
C ILE A 994 -0.31 -16.67 36.10
N TYR A 995 0.73 -16.97 35.32
CA TYR A 995 2.11 -17.09 35.80
C TYR A 995 2.58 -15.80 36.49
N TYR A 996 2.39 -14.65 35.82
CA TYR A 996 2.74 -13.34 36.34
C TYR A 996 1.97 -13.00 37.62
N GLN A 997 0.66 -13.24 37.68
CA GLN A 997 -0.15 -13.03 38.87
C GLN A 997 0.27 -13.92 40.05
N SER A 998 0.86 -15.09 39.77
CA SER A 998 1.25 -16.05 40.80
C SER A 998 2.56 -15.65 41.50
N CYS A 999 3.58 -15.21 40.74
CA CYS A 999 4.91 -14.91 41.31
C CYS A 999 5.47 -13.52 40.99
N GLY A 1000 4.75 -12.68 40.24
CA GLY A 1000 5.20 -11.34 39.82
C GLY A 1000 6.36 -11.33 38.83
N LYS A 1001 6.69 -12.49 38.26
CA LYS A 1001 7.81 -12.66 37.32
C LYS A 1001 7.29 -12.51 35.89
N PRO A 1002 7.84 -11.59 35.07
CA PRO A 1002 7.53 -11.56 33.65
C PRO A 1002 8.16 -12.78 32.96
N VAL A 1003 7.61 -13.16 31.81
CA VAL A 1003 8.22 -14.15 30.92
C VAL A 1003 8.32 -13.55 29.53
N CYS A 1004 9.39 -13.89 28.84
CA CYS A 1004 9.65 -13.40 27.49
C CYS A 1004 8.75 -14.13 26.51
N ASN A 1005 8.23 -13.40 25.51
CA ASN A 1005 7.45 -14.02 24.46
C ASN A 1005 8.38 -14.91 23.61
N PRO A 1006 8.15 -16.23 23.50
CA PRO A 1006 9.00 -17.12 22.71
C PRO A 1006 9.10 -16.72 21.24
N ASP A 1007 8.09 -16.07 20.66
CA ASP A 1007 8.14 -15.55 19.29
C ASP A 1007 9.15 -14.40 19.14
N SER A 1008 9.52 -13.74 20.25
CA SER A 1008 10.52 -12.67 20.29
C SER A 1008 11.93 -13.19 20.63
N LEU A 1009 12.06 -14.40 21.18
CA LEU A 1009 13.34 -14.99 21.61
C LEU A 1009 14.24 -15.43 20.45
N LEU A 1010 13.67 -15.62 19.25
CA LEU A 1010 14.44 -16.01 18.05
C LEU A 1010 15.48 -14.97 17.65
N PHE A 1011 15.26 -13.71 18.03
CA PHE A 1011 16.12 -12.58 17.70
C PHE A 1011 16.67 -11.87 18.93
N ASP A 1012 16.35 -12.34 20.14
CA ASP A 1012 16.90 -11.81 21.40
C ASP A 1012 18.12 -12.65 21.79
N THR A 1013 19.29 -12.25 21.27
CA THR A 1013 20.55 -12.98 21.42
C THR A 1013 21.55 -12.24 22.30
N SER A 1014 21.33 -10.97 22.63
CA SER A 1014 22.20 -10.17 23.48
C SER A 1014 21.56 -8.82 23.85
N GLY A 1015 21.61 -8.45 25.12
CA GLY A 1015 21.18 -7.14 25.64
C GLY A 1015 22.35 -6.23 26.02
N PRO A 1016 22.09 -5.12 26.75
CA PRO A 1016 23.10 -4.14 27.16
C PRO A 1016 24.29 -4.71 27.95
N ASN A 1017 24.11 -5.86 28.57
CA ASN A 1017 25.12 -6.55 29.37
C ASN A 1017 25.77 -7.74 28.63
N GLY A 1018 25.46 -7.96 27.35
CA GLY A 1018 25.97 -9.06 26.55
C GLY A 1018 25.11 -10.32 26.57
N GLU A 1019 24.08 -10.38 27.44
CA GLU A 1019 23.14 -11.50 27.60
C GLU A 1019 21.73 -11.08 27.14
N PRO A 1020 20.93 -11.97 26.52
CA PRO A 1020 19.54 -11.70 26.10
C PRO A 1020 18.71 -11.02 27.19
N ASP A 1021 17.90 -10.03 26.82
CA ASP A 1021 17.11 -9.21 27.77
C ASP A 1021 15.62 -9.12 27.43
N CYS A 1022 15.16 -9.92 26.47
CA CYS A 1022 13.80 -10.03 25.99
C CYS A 1022 13.28 -8.80 25.27
N ILE A 1023 14.21 -7.97 24.78
CA ILE A 1023 13.95 -6.81 23.95
C ILE A 1023 14.81 -6.92 22.70
N VAL A 1024 14.24 -7.36 21.58
CA VAL A 1024 14.96 -7.37 20.31
C VAL A 1024 15.32 -5.93 19.92
N ASN A 1025 16.59 -5.61 19.98
CA ASN A 1025 17.11 -4.27 19.74
C ASN A 1025 18.51 -4.33 19.08
N LEU A 1026 19.23 -3.19 19.12
CA LEU A 1026 20.52 -3.07 18.44
C LEU A 1026 21.61 -3.99 19.02
N TYR A 1027 21.53 -4.38 20.29
CA TYR A 1027 22.47 -5.30 20.93
C TYR A 1027 22.38 -6.71 20.32
N ASP A 1028 21.17 -7.19 20.04
CA ASP A 1028 20.95 -8.49 19.42
C ASP A 1028 21.39 -8.53 17.98
N TYR A 1029 21.09 -7.47 17.24
CA TYR A 1029 21.54 -7.32 15.86
C TYR A 1029 23.07 -7.41 15.77
N ALA A 1030 23.78 -6.75 16.68
CA ALA A 1030 25.25 -6.81 16.73
C ALA A 1030 25.78 -8.22 17.04
N SER A 1031 25.12 -8.96 17.96
CA SER A 1031 25.48 -10.33 18.31
C SER A 1031 25.23 -11.32 17.17
N LEU A 1032 24.08 -11.24 16.51
CA LEU A 1032 23.77 -12.05 15.31
C LEU A 1032 24.76 -11.80 14.18
N CYS A 1033 25.09 -10.52 13.89
CA CYS A 1033 26.11 -10.18 12.90
C CYS A 1033 27.51 -10.76 13.24
N LEU A 1034 27.89 -10.79 14.51
CA LEU A 1034 29.14 -11.40 14.94
C LEU A 1034 29.13 -12.92 14.72
N SER A 1035 28.03 -13.61 15.04
CA SER A 1035 27.90 -15.06 14.83
C SER A 1035 27.98 -15.47 13.35
N TRP A 1036 27.57 -14.59 12.43
CA TRP A 1036 27.65 -14.83 10.99
C TRP A 1036 29.07 -14.73 10.42
N LEU A 1037 30.03 -14.20 11.19
CA LEU A 1037 31.44 -14.19 10.82
C LEU A 1037 32.16 -15.50 11.21
N ASP A 1038 31.54 -16.35 12.02
CA ASP A 1038 32.13 -17.61 12.44
C ASP A 1038 31.97 -18.71 11.38
N CYS A 1039 33.07 -19.38 11.07
CA CYS A 1039 33.08 -20.45 10.06
C CYS A 1039 32.36 -21.71 10.59
N SER A 1040 31.31 -22.10 9.87
CA SER A 1040 30.39 -23.17 10.28
C SER A 1040 30.60 -24.51 9.53
N LEU A 1041 31.72 -24.70 8.83
CA LEU A 1041 31.97 -25.92 8.06
C LEU A 1041 32.16 -27.14 8.98
N LEU A 1042 31.63 -28.29 8.57
CA LEU A 1042 31.87 -29.58 9.22
C LEU A 1042 32.57 -30.55 8.25
N PRO A 1043 33.73 -31.15 8.62
CA PRO A 1043 34.44 -30.96 9.89
C PRO A 1043 35.04 -29.56 10.01
N SER A 1044 35.10 -29.03 11.23
CA SER A 1044 35.57 -27.67 11.56
C SER A 1044 37.01 -27.38 11.11
N GLU A 1045 37.76 -28.43 10.77
CA GLU A 1045 39.10 -28.38 10.18
C GLU A 1045 39.12 -27.80 8.75
N ALA A 1046 37.96 -27.72 8.08
CA ALA A 1046 37.81 -27.13 6.75
C ALA A 1046 37.73 -25.59 6.78
N CYS A 1047 37.63 -24.98 7.96
CA CYS A 1047 37.74 -23.55 8.14
C CYS A 1047 39.22 -23.13 8.08
N SER A 1048 39.67 -22.65 6.92
CA SER A 1048 41.00 -22.04 6.79
C SER A 1048 40.99 -20.62 7.37
N ASN A 1049 41.89 -20.38 8.34
CA ASN A 1049 42.11 -19.09 9.03
C ASN A 1049 42.09 -17.86 8.12
#